data_AF-A0A9E0IQD6-F1
#
_entry.id   AF-A0A9E0IQD6-F1
#
_cell.length_a   1.000
_cell.length_b   1.000
_cell.length_c   1.000
_cell.angle_alpha   90.00
_cell.angle_beta   90.00
_cell.angle_gamma   90.00
#
_symmetry.space_group_name_H-M   'P 1'
#
loop_
_entity.id
_entity.type
_entity.pdbx_description
1 polymer ?
#
loop_
_entity_poly.entity_id
_entity_poly.type
_entity_poly.pdbx_seq_one_letter_code
_entity_poly.pdbx_strand_id
1 'polypeptide(L)'
;MTDHDGALITVEVVVAVNTRTDRELGEALRRGQLNTVTLADGRVLAVTTPVLYHDPDAGLLVLVLAATDRQRELEVRVAHLQALAADPAPIPRYAVEVEVAFGADDLDRCLQRARRRAGEAQQLAEWGRELERARSAGLSRAGELDERARMLDARAAELERRERALAVAPAPVAPAAATAEPAAVSRSGAAVPVSADFEEVTNPIALAEPTVVGVSIPMITLPAGADPVTTTWDDRAIDAGAPGRGLSADADWAFTIDGGVVQLAVRLDRLGAGADSPLVRGAVDVHLTLWRHGSYPLIVLALAPPAAIRVGELASCVLLGLDVAAEPDRAALAALARDFVLVVDLVVGAGCVRRVRLTAPLADNVSYLLRAAEDHLRTLHAEGGAPPSAPAARAALRAPGADVLGLGHDDAGEFRDDKLSQLDTTSQVRRALACARRYARPMREDYLVCVRGYPLVRWRALRRQVVARAVEMGLWLGPELAQVAVSEGMARSRRDLITRLLAGFEAARDQAWFDLDGDAADDNLGELREEARALGVDAPSARTRPVVSADAPSAAGTIERPERIAGRPATADAARAAEAAKARPIEELLARLEGRTERLDAAIALCERADARALGPVMAAVRKMSRAEAVRVLGMMVRFGAPATPVLMEGLASSKAYLRHGCALALAMLRNEAGTEAVIDLLLSEPTEIWREVARAVGQVGPSALMPLATQLGRMGDRATASARERVAWAMAHVAVRGGRPAVEAMAAGASVVAPVAANALELLSSAARDEVRVRRSAGGSSPGREVTVNRAFSRRFFEALERDQPELAQAELAAMDTSEPMELLDESDLIADDEPGDDGVDEVDDSDIIAS
;
A
#
# COMPACT_ATOMS: atom_id res chain seq x y z
N MET A 1 14.84 28.39 -56.09
CA MET A 1 13.66 27.75 -56.71
C MET A 1 13.58 28.19 -58.17
N THR A 2 12.82 27.52 -59.02
CA THR A 2 12.52 28.01 -60.39
C THR A 2 11.07 28.45 -60.47
N ASP A 3 10.80 29.55 -61.18
CA ASP A 3 9.44 29.99 -61.46
C ASP A 3 8.80 29.24 -62.64
N HIS A 4 7.58 29.66 -63.00
CA HIS A 4 6.80 29.08 -64.08
C HIS A 4 7.39 29.28 -65.50
N ASP A 5 8.31 30.22 -65.67
CA ASP A 5 9.06 30.46 -66.92
C ASP A 5 10.47 29.82 -66.88
N GLY A 6 10.81 29.14 -65.79
CA GLY A 6 12.10 28.46 -65.58
C GLY A 6 13.21 29.35 -65.03
N ALA A 7 12.93 30.60 -64.65
CA ALA A 7 13.92 31.50 -64.09
C ALA A 7 14.24 31.16 -62.62
N LEU A 8 15.52 31.25 -62.25
CA LEU A 8 16.00 30.95 -60.90
C LEU A 8 15.68 32.11 -59.93
N ILE A 9 14.78 31.86 -58.98
CA ILE A 9 14.50 32.74 -57.84
C ILE A 9 15.30 32.28 -56.63
N THR A 10 16.14 33.16 -56.09
CA THR A 10 16.78 33.01 -54.77
C THR A 10 15.81 33.49 -53.69
N VAL A 11 15.67 32.72 -52.61
CA VAL A 11 14.77 32.99 -51.49
C VAL A 11 15.55 32.80 -50.20
N GLU A 12 15.56 33.80 -49.33
CA GLU A 12 16.07 33.65 -47.97
C GLU A 12 15.00 32.97 -47.09
N VAL A 13 15.41 31.96 -46.32
CA VAL A 13 14.52 31.22 -45.43
C VAL A 13 15.04 31.27 -43.99
N VAL A 14 14.12 31.51 -43.06
CA VAL A 14 14.38 31.52 -41.63
C VAL A 14 14.27 30.08 -41.11
N VAL A 15 15.38 29.56 -40.58
CA VAL A 15 15.49 28.18 -40.05
C VAL A 15 15.47 28.10 -38.52
N ALA A 16 15.64 29.24 -37.84
CA ALA A 16 15.55 29.34 -36.39
C ALA A 16 14.98 30.72 -36.00
N VAL A 17 14.23 30.76 -34.90
CA VAL A 17 13.60 31.96 -34.35
C VAL A 17 13.73 31.91 -32.83
N ASN A 18 14.36 32.92 -32.23
CA ASN A 18 14.43 33.08 -30.79
C ASN A 18 13.51 34.24 -30.39
N THR A 19 12.45 33.98 -29.63
CA THR A 19 11.40 35.00 -29.35
C THR A 19 11.90 36.21 -28.56
N ARG A 20 13.01 36.07 -27.82
CA ARG A 20 13.62 37.16 -27.03
C ARG A 20 14.36 38.17 -27.92
N THR A 21 14.89 37.72 -29.07
CA THR A 21 15.62 38.56 -30.04
C THR A 21 14.77 38.91 -31.27
N ASP A 22 13.97 37.95 -31.75
CA ASP A 22 13.34 37.94 -33.07
C ASP A 22 11.81 37.84 -32.96
N ARG A 23 11.22 38.66 -32.09
CA ARG A 23 9.80 38.61 -31.74
C ARG A 23 8.87 38.63 -32.96
N GLU A 24 9.14 39.48 -33.94
CA GLU A 24 8.31 39.61 -35.15
C GLU A 24 8.32 38.35 -36.01
N LEU A 25 9.47 37.67 -36.12
CA LEU A 25 9.59 36.37 -36.80
C LEU A 25 8.83 35.28 -36.03
N GLY A 26 8.83 35.34 -34.69
CA GLY A 26 8.03 34.45 -33.84
C GLY A 26 6.53 34.63 -34.03
N GLU A 27 6.06 35.87 -34.15
CA GLU A 27 4.67 36.17 -34.45
C GLU A 27 4.29 35.80 -35.90
N ALA A 28 5.19 35.96 -36.88
CA ALA A 28 4.99 35.50 -38.25
C ALA A 28 4.90 33.97 -38.35
N LEU A 29 5.76 33.22 -37.64
CA LEU A 29 5.72 31.75 -37.60
C LEU A 29 4.39 31.24 -37.02
N ARG A 30 3.96 31.84 -35.89
CA ARG A 30 2.68 31.53 -35.24
C ARG A 30 1.44 31.89 -36.07
N ARG A 31 1.57 32.78 -37.06
CA ARG A 31 0.51 33.07 -38.05
C ARG A 31 0.61 32.22 -39.32
N GLY A 32 1.61 31.35 -39.45
CA GLY A 32 1.87 30.58 -40.68
C GLY A 32 2.34 31.45 -41.86
N GLN A 33 2.91 32.62 -41.57
CA GLN A 33 3.34 33.65 -42.54
C GLN A 33 4.86 33.71 -42.74
N LEU A 34 5.62 32.84 -42.05
CA LEU A 34 7.07 32.75 -42.22
C LEU A 34 7.41 31.91 -43.47
N ASN A 35 8.52 32.23 -44.13
CA ASN A 35 9.03 31.51 -45.30
C ASN A 35 8.04 31.46 -46.49
N THR A 36 7.29 32.54 -46.73
CA THR A 36 6.38 32.68 -47.88
C THR A 36 6.93 33.62 -48.95
N VAL A 37 6.74 33.27 -50.23
CA VAL A 37 7.17 34.06 -51.39
C VAL A 37 5.97 34.43 -52.24
N THR A 38 5.83 35.72 -52.58
CA THR A 38 4.83 36.18 -53.56
C THR A 38 5.44 36.17 -54.96
N LEU A 39 4.83 35.43 -55.87
CA LEU A 39 5.21 35.35 -57.29
C LEU A 39 4.69 36.59 -58.05
N ALA A 40 5.23 36.83 -59.24
CA ALA A 40 4.87 37.98 -60.09
C ALA A 40 3.38 38.00 -60.53
N ASP A 41 2.71 36.84 -60.48
CA ASP A 41 1.27 36.67 -60.75
C ASP A 41 0.37 36.88 -59.50
N GLY A 42 0.97 37.25 -58.36
CA GLY A 42 0.27 37.49 -57.09
C GLY A 42 0.02 36.24 -56.25
N ARG A 43 0.40 35.03 -56.69
CA ARG A 43 0.29 33.81 -55.87
C ARG A 43 1.34 33.80 -54.77
N VAL A 44 0.94 33.42 -53.56
CA VAL A 44 1.85 33.22 -52.42
C VAL A 44 2.15 31.73 -52.28
N LEU A 45 3.44 31.38 -52.21
CA LEU A 45 3.92 30.01 -52.07
C LEU A 45 4.75 29.87 -50.78
N ALA A 46 4.42 28.87 -49.97
CA ALA A 46 5.16 28.56 -48.74
C ALA A 46 6.35 27.64 -49.03
N VAL A 47 7.54 28.01 -48.53
CA VAL A 47 8.75 27.18 -48.63
C VAL A 47 8.81 26.26 -47.40
N THR A 48 8.69 24.95 -47.64
CA THR A 48 8.65 23.93 -46.59
C THR A 48 10.04 23.63 -46.04
N THR A 49 10.47 24.46 -45.10
CA THR A 49 11.72 24.31 -44.34
C THR A 49 11.40 24.20 -42.85
N PRO A 50 11.93 23.20 -42.11
CA PRO A 50 11.77 23.13 -40.66
C PRO A 50 12.33 24.37 -39.95
N VAL A 51 11.62 24.86 -38.94
CA VAL A 51 12.02 26.06 -38.17
C VAL A 51 12.15 25.73 -36.70
N LEU A 52 13.32 25.98 -36.11
CA LEU A 52 13.54 25.84 -34.67
C LEU A 52 13.00 27.08 -33.94
N TYR A 53 11.91 26.93 -33.20
CA TYR A 53 11.34 27.97 -32.35
C TYR A 53 11.88 27.84 -30.92
N HIS A 54 12.53 28.89 -30.42
CA HIS A 54 13.08 28.97 -29.07
C HIS A 54 12.41 30.10 -28.31
N ASP A 55 11.79 29.77 -27.18
CA ASP A 55 11.31 30.74 -26.18
C ASP A 55 12.10 30.55 -24.88
N PRO A 56 13.19 31.31 -24.68
CA PRO A 56 14.05 31.18 -23.51
C PRO A 56 13.46 31.82 -22.25
N ASP A 57 12.35 32.56 -22.35
CA ASP A 57 11.61 33.09 -21.19
C ASP A 57 10.61 32.05 -20.67
N ALA A 58 10.00 31.28 -21.58
CA ALA A 58 9.17 30.13 -21.25
C ALA A 58 9.96 28.83 -21.00
N GLY A 59 11.27 28.82 -21.24
CA GLY A 59 12.12 27.62 -21.16
C GLY A 59 11.66 26.53 -22.13
N LEU A 60 11.36 26.90 -23.38
CA LEU A 60 10.72 26.04 -24.37
C LEU A 60 11.50 26.03 -25.69
N LEU A 61 11.63 24.84 -26.27
CA LEU A 61 12.18 24.63 -27.61
C LEU A 61 11.22 23.74 -28.41
N VAL A 62 10.87 24.16 -29.63
CA VAL A 62 9.93 23.45 -30.52
C VAL A 62 10.47 23.39 -31.94
N LEU A 63 10.50 22.21 -32.53
CA LEU A 63 10.77 22.01 -33.96
C LEU A 63 9.46 22.12 -34.75
N VAL A 64 9.34 23.16 -35.59
CA VAL A 64 8.13 23.44 -36.36
C VAL A 64 8.32 22.94 -37.79
N LEU A 65 7.59 21.89 -38.17
CA LEU A 65 7.61 21.28 -39.50
C LEU A 65 6.32 21.64 -40.26
N ALA A 66 6.35 21.55 -41.59
CA ALA A 66 5.12 21.62 -42.38
C ALA A 66 4.26 20.37 -42.14
N ALA A 67 2.93 20.49 -42.24
CA ALA A 67 2.02 19.34 -42.09
C ALA A 67 2.24 18.24 -43.15
N THR A 68 2.82 18.60 -44.30
CA THR A 68 3.23 17.70 -45.39
C THR A 68 4.53 16.93 -45.11
N ASP A 69 5.30 17.34 -44.09
CA ASP A 69 6.62 16.77 -43.77
C ASP A 69 6.61 15.85 -42.54
N ARG A 70 5.44 15.33 -42.14
CA ARG A 70 5.29 14.46 -40.94
C ARG A 70 6.25 13.27 -40.94
N GLN A 71 6.45 12.62 -42.10
CA GLN A 71 7.40 11.53 -42.27
C GLN A 71 8.87 11.91 -41.99
N ARG A 72 9.21 13.21 -41.97
CA ARG A 72 10.56 13.72 -41.68
C ARG A 72 10.78 14.08 -40.20
N GLU A 73 9.80 13.87 -39.32
CA GLU A 73 9.92 14.17 -37.88
C GLU A 73 11.18 13.53 -37.26
N LEU A 74 11.41 12.25 -37.53
CA LEU A 74 12.55 11.51 -36.98
C LEU A 74 13.89 12.00 -37.56
N GLU A 75 13.94 12.30 -38.86
CA GLU A 75 15.10 12.87 -39.55
C GLU A 75 15.52 14.20 -38.91
N VAL A 76 14.57 15.12 -38.72
CA VAL A 76 14.81 16.45 -38.15
C VAL A 76 15.16 16.37 -36.66
N ARG A 77 14.54 15.47 -35.88
CA ARG A 77 14.93 15.24 -34.47
C ARG A 77 16.34 14.68 -34.34
N VAL A 78 16.74 13.73 -35.19
CA VAL A 78 18.10 13.18 -35.17
C VAL A 78 19.12 14.26 -35.50
N ALA A 79 18.86 15.09 -36.52
CA ALA A 79 19.73 16.22 -36.85
C ALA A 79 19.86 17.23 -35.69
N HIS A 80 18.76 17.55 -35.00
CA HIS A 80 18.77 18.43 -33.81
C HIS A 80 19.58 17.85 -32.66
N LEU A 81 19.39 16.56 -32.33
CA LEU A 81 20.14 15.88 -31.28
C LEU A 81 21.63 15.74 -31.61
N GLN A 82 21.98 15.56 -32.89
CA GLN A 82 23.38 15.57 -33.35
C GLN A 82 24.01 16.95 -33.24
N ALA A 83 23.28 18.02 -33.57
CA ALA A 83 23.75 19.39 -33.39
C ALA A 83 23.98 19.72 -31.90
N LEU A 84 23.06 19.31 -31.02
CA LEU A 84 23.21 19.44 -29.57
C LEU A 84 24.40 18.63 -29.03
N ALA A 85 24.61 17.40 -29.48
CA ALA A 85 25.74 16.57 -29.04
C ALA A 85 27.10 17.11 -29.49
N ALA A 86 27.14 17.99 -30.50
CA ALA A 86 28.34 18.69 -30.95
C ALA A 86 28.59 20.04 -30.25
N ASP A 87 27.63 20.53 -29.45
CA ASP A 87 27.76 21.79 -28.71
C ASP A 87 28.50 21.56 -27.37
N PRO A 88 29.64 22.23 -27.11
CA PRO A 88 30.36 22.13 -25.84
C PRO A 88 29.68 22.87 -24.67
N ALA A 89 28.61 23.63 -24.91
CA ALA A 89 27.89 24.35 -23.86
C ALA A 89 26.99 23.43 -23.02
N PRO A 90 26.74 23.75 -21.73
CA PRO A 90 25.81 22.98 -20.90
C PRO A 90 24.37 23.10 -21.42
N ILE A 91 23.85 21.98 -21.93
CA ILE A 91 22.56 21.90 -22.63
C ILE A 91 21.39 21.97 -21.62
N PRO A 92 20.45 22.92 -21.72
CA PRO A 92 19.27 22.96 -20.89
C PRO A 92 18.36 21.74 -21.12
N ARG A 93 17.74 21.20 -20.07
CA ARG A 93 16.87 20.01 -20.16
C ARG A 93 15.76 20.15 -21.20
N TYR A 94 15.16 21.34 -21.33
CA TYR A 94 14.11 21.62 -22.32
C TYR A 94 14.59 21.61 -23.77
N ALA A 95 15.90 21.71 -24.02
CA ALA A 95 16.47 21.57 -25.36
C ALA A 95 16.66 20.10 -25.77
N VAL A 96 16.87 19.22 -24.78
CA VAL A 96 16.93 17.75 -24.97
C VAL A 96 15.53 17.19 -25.22
N GLU A 97 14.54 17.61 -24.42
CA GLU A 97 13.12 17.20 -24.53
C GLU A 97 12.35 18.04 -25.56
N VAL A 98 12.90 18.25 -26.76
CA VAL A 98 12.33 19.15 -27.78
C VAL A 98 10.96 18.66 -28.31
N GLU A 99 9.92 19.51 -28.20
CA GLU A 99 8.59 19.20 -28.76
C GLU A 99 8.60 19.41 -30.30
N VAL A 100 7.73 18.71 -31.03
CA VAL A 100 7.54 18.89 -32.49
C VAL A 100 6.12 19.39 -32.74
N ALA A 101 5.99 20.38 -33.62
CA ALA A 101 4.73 20.96 -34.05
C ALA A 101 4.58 20.88 -35.58
N PHE A 102 3.40 20.51 -36.08
CA PHE A 102 3.09 20.51 -37.50
C PHE A 102 2.28 21.75 -37.89
N GLY A 103 2.99 22.81 -38.25
CA GLY A 103 2.42 24.12 -38.59
C GLY A 103 1.99 24.96 -37.37
N ALA A 104 1.38 26.10 -37.68
CA ALA A 104 1.04 27.15 -36.72
C ALA A 104 0.10 26.68 -35.60
N ASP A 105 -0.95 25.92 -35.93
CA ASP A 105 -1.97 25.47 -34.95
C ASP A 105 -1.39 24.51 -33.91
N ASP A 106 -0.47 23.62 -34.31
CA ASP A 106 0.23 22.74 -33.36
C ASP A 106 1.25 23.51 -32.53
N LEU A 107 1.94 24.51 -33.10
CA LEU A 107 2.85 25.37 -32.35
C LEU A 107 2.09 26.12 -31.23
N ASP A 108 0.93 26.69 -31.55
CA ASP A 108 0.08 27.36 -30.55
C ASP A 108 -0.45 26.38 -29.48
N ARG A 109 -0.76 25.13 -29.84
CA ARG A 109 -1.06 24.08 -28.84
C ARG A 109 0.13 23.75 -27.94
N CYS A 110 1.36 23.67 -28.47
CA CYS A 110 2.57 23.47 -27.68
C CYS A 110 2.78 24.63 -26.69
N LEU A 111 2.64 25.87 -27.15
CA LEU A 111 2.77 27.08 -26.32
C LEU A 111 1.72 27.14 -25.20
N GLN A 112 0.47 26.77 -25.48
CA GLN A 112 -0.59 26.70 -24.46
C GLN A 112 -0.31 25.63 -23.40
N ARG A 113 0.21 24.45 -23.79
CA ARG A 113 0.63 23.41 -22.84
C ARG A 113 1.79 23.87 -21.97
N ALA A 114 2.82 24.50 -22.55
CA ALA A 114 3.97 25.03 -21.81
C ALA A 114 3.55 26.08 -20.76
N ARG A 115 2.70 27.04 -21.15
CA ARG A 115 2.17 28.06 -20.23
C ARG A 115 1.36 27.46 -19.08
N ARG A 116 0.59 26.41 -19.33
CA ARG A 116 -0.17 25.72 -18.28
C ARG A 116 0.77 25.01 -17.29
N ARG A 117 1.76 24.25 -17.78
CA ARG A 117 2.79 23.61 -16.92
C ARG A 117 3.51 24.63 -16.03
N ALA A 118 3.85 25.80 -16.57
CA ALA A 118 4.49 26.88 -15.81
C ALA A 118 3.57 27.43 -14.69
N GLY A 119 2.28 27.63 -14.97
CA GLY A 119 1.30 28.05 -13.97
C GLY A 119 1.06 27.00 -12.88
N GLU A 120 0.93 25.73 -13.27
CA GLU A 120 0.81 24.58 -12.34
C GLU A 120 2.05 24.50 -11.40
N ALA A 121 3.26 24.63 -11.96
CA ALA A 121 4.51 24.64 -11.19
C ALA A 121 4.61 25.84 -10.22
N GLN A 122 4.14 27.03 -10.62
CA GLN A 122 4.10 28.20 -9.74
C GLN A 122 3.12 27.99 -8.57
N GLN A 123 1.92 27.44 -8.84
CA GLN A 123 0.93 27.14 -7.80
C GLN A 123 1.45 26.09 -6.81
N LEU A 124 2.12 25.04 -7.29
CA LEU A 124 2.80 24.04 -6.45
C LEU A 124 3.87 24.69 -5.55
N ALA A 125 4.67 25.63 -6.07
CA ALA A 125 5.68 26.33 -5.29
C ALA A 125 5.07 27.32 -4.26
N GLU A 126 3.94 27.94 -4.57
CA GLU A 126 3.18 28.78 -3.63
C GLU A 126 2.56 27.95 -2.50
N TRP A 127 1.98 26.80 -2.83
CA TRP A 127 1.40 25.87 -1.86
C TRP A 127 2.47 25.24 -0.96
N GLY A 128 3.64 24.89 -1.50
CA GLY A 128 4.79 24.43 -0.71
C GLY A 128 5.22 25.46 0.34
N ARG A 129 5.34 26.75 -0.06
CA ARG A 129 5.63 27.85 0.88
C ARG A 129 4.52 28.08 1.92
N GLU A 130 3.28 27.70 1.64
CA GLU A 130 2.17 27.74 2.59
C GLU A 130 2.23 26.61 3.61
N LEU A 131 2.51 25.39 3.14
CA LEU A 131 2.67 24.21 3.96
C LEU A 131 3.85 24.38 4.94
N GLU A 132 4.96 24.95 4.49
CA GLU A 132 6.14 25.22 5.31
C GLU A 132 5.89 26.30 6.38
N ARG A 133 5.13 27.36 6.05
CA ARG A 133 4.61 28.33 7.04
C ARG A 133 3.71 27.66 8.08
N ALA A 134 2.78 26.81 7.65
CA ALA A 134 1.88 26.08 8.54
C ALA A 134 2.63 25.09 9.46
N ARG A 135 3.61 24.35 8.92
CA ARG A 135 4.51 23.45 9.66
C ARG A 135 5.30 24.21 10.73
N SER A 136 5.85 25.37 10.38
CA SER A 136 6.60 26.23 11.32
C SER A 136 5.72 26.73 12.47
N ALA A 137 4.49 27.18 12.17
CA ALA A 137 3.52 27.60 13.19
C ALA A 137 3.08 26.43 14.09
N GLY A 138 2.92 25.23 13.50
CA GLY A 138 2.60 24.00 14.23
C GLY A 138 3.72 23.58 15.20
N LEU A 139 4.98 23.68 14.78
CA LEU A 139 6.14 23.38 15.63
C LEU A 139 6.24 24.35 16.83
N SER A 140 6.05 25.65 16.62
CA SER A 140 6.02 26.62 17.72
C SER A 140 4.91 26.31 18.73
N ARG A 141 3.70 26.02 18.24
CA ARG A 141 2.54 25.68 19.10
C ARG A 141 2.71 24.35 19.84
N ALA A 142 3.41 23.38 19.24
CA ALA A 142 3.79 22.14 19.91
C ALA A 142 4.80 22.39 21.04
N GLY A 143 5.77 23.29 20.83
CA GLY A 143 6.71 23.72 21.87
C GLY A 143 6.02 24.40 23.06
N GLU A 144 5.09 25.33 22.80
CA GLU A 144 4.27 25.98 23.84
C GLU A 144 3.46 24.96 24.66
N LEU A 145 2.91 23.93 24.01
CA LEU A 145 2.15 22.87 24.69
C LEU A 145 3.03 21.96 25.54
N ASP A 146 4.25 21.61 25.07
CA ASP A 146 5.19 20.78 25.82
C ASP A 146 5.74 21.52 27.06
N GLU A 147 6.04 22.81 26.93
CA GLU A 147 6.43 23.65 28.07
C GLU A 147 5.28 23.79 29.09
N ARG A 148 4.04 23.89 28.61
CA ARG A 148 2.85 23.92 29.47
C ARG A 148 2.56 22.58 30.15
N ALA A 149 2.84 21.46 29.50
CA ALA A 149 2.78 20.13 30.12
C ALA A 149 3.81 20.00 31.26
N ARG A 150 5.08 20.36 31.01
CA ARG A 150 6.13 20.35 32.05
C ARG A 150 5.77 21.20 33.28
N MET A 151 5.11 22.35 33.08
CA MET A 151 4.62 23.18 34.19
C MET A 151 3.50 22.51 35.00
N LEU A 152 2.62 21.72 34.36
CA LEU A 152 1.58 20.96 35.04
C LEU A 152 2.15 19.77 35.81
N ASP A 153 3.08 19.02 35.21
CA ASP A 153 3.75 17.88 35.86
C ASP A 153 4.54 18.32 37.11
N ALA A 154 5.29 19.43 37.00
CA ALA A 154 6.00 20.02 38.14
C ALA A 154 5.04 20.45 39.27
N ARG A 155 3.84 20.92 38.92
CA ARG A 155 2.80 21.31 39.89
C ARG A 155 2.11 20.11 40.52
N ALA A 156 1.90 19.03 39.78
CA ALA A 156 1.37 17.76 40.29
C ALA A 156 2.33 17.13 41.31
N ALA A 157 3.63 17.05 40.96
CA ALA A 157 4.66 16.55 41.87
C ALA A 157 4.76 17.37 43.17
N GLU A 158 4.55 18.70 43.10
CA GLU A 158 4.53 19.54 44.30
C GLU A 158 3.28 19.28 45.18
N LEU A 159 2.12 19.03 44.58
CA LEU A 159 0.91 18.65 45.33
C LEU A 159 1.09 17.30 46.02
N GLU A 160 1.63 16.28 45.33
CA GLU A 160 1.94 14.98 45.95
C GLU A 160 2.91 15.11 47.13
N ARG A 161 3.98 15.92 47.01
CA ARG A 161 4.90 16.19 48.13
C ARG A 161 4.16 16.77 49.33
N ARG A 162 3.21 17.67 49.08
CA ARG A 162 2.42 18.36 50.11
C ARG A 162 1.41 17.43 50.78
N GLU A 163 0.76 16.54 50.03
CA GLU A 163 -0.13 15.50 50.57
C GLU A 163 0.65 14.50 51.43
N ARG A 164 1.80 14.01 50.95
CA ARG A 164 2.67 13.11 51.74
C ARG A 164 3.17 13.78 53.03
N ALA A 165 3.48 15.08 53.00
CA ALA A 165 3.85 15.83 54.20
C ALA A 165 2.69 15.98 55.20
N LEU A 166 1.46 16.15 54.71
CA LEU A 166 0.25 16.18 55.55
C LEU A 166 -0.09 14.81 56.15
N ALA A 167 0.13 13.71 55.40
CA ALA A 167 -0.14 12.35 55.86
C ALA A 167 0.83 11.85 56.95
N VAL A 168 2.00 12.47 57.11
CA VAL A 168 3.04 12.10 58.10
C VAL A 168 2.96 12.94 59.38
N ALA A 169 2.06 13.92 59.46
CA ALA A 169 1.88 14.75 60.66
C ALA A 169 1.19 13.95 61.80
N PRO A 170 1.82 13.79 62.98
CA PRO A 170 1.22 13.03 64.09
C PRO A 170 0.11 13.84 64.79
N ALA A 171 -0.98 13.16 65.13
CA ALA A 171 -2.09 13.75 65.88
C ALA A 171 -1.69 14.17 67.32
N PRO A 172 -2.26 15.24 67.88
CA PRO A 172 -1.84 15.78 69.17
C PRO A 172 -2.29 14.89 70.35
N VAL A 173 -1.38 14.68 71.29
CA VAL A 173 -1.62 13.87 72.50
C VAL A 173 -2.36 14.68 73.57
N ALA A 174 -3.50 14.18 74.03
CA ALA A 174 -4.19 14.66 75.23
C ALA A 174 -3.67 13.92 76.50
N PRO A 175 -3.63 14.57 77.68
CA PRO A 175 -2.98 14.00 78.87
C PRO A 175 -3.85 12.95 79.59
N ALA A 176 -3.17 12.00 80.24
CA ALA A 176 -3.78 10.87 80.94
C ALA A 176 -4.24 11.19 82.37
N ALA A 177 -5.27 10.48 82.84
CA ALA A 177 -5.62 10.38 84.25
C ALA A 177 -6.22 9.01 84.63
N ALA A 178 -5.64 8.40 85.68
CA ALA A 178 -6.25 7.49 86.67
C ALA A 178 -6.61 6.01 86.35
N THR A 179 -5.98 5.14 87.16
CA THR A 179 -6.51 3.95 87.90
C THR A 179 -6.81 2.59 87.23
N ALA A 180 -5.83 1.68 87.40
CA ALA A 180 -5.88 0.40 88.16
C ALA A 180 -6.85 -0.77 87.79
N GLU A 181 -6.22 -1.88 87.32
CA GLU A 181 -6.38 -3.31 87.73
C GLU A 181 -7.75 -4.06 87.65
N PRO A 182 -7.79 -5.43 87.65
CA PRO A 182 -6.69 -6.41 87.82
C PRO A 182 -6.56 -7.57 86.78
N ALA A 183 -5.40 -8.24 86.86
CA ALA A 183 -5.04 -9.67 86.62
C ALA A 183 -6.02 -10.64 85.92
N ALA A 184 -5.67 -11.43 84.88
CA ALA A 184 -4.53 -12.35 84.62
C ALA A 184 -4.75 -13.83 85.06
N VAL A 185 -4.63 -14.77 84.10
CA VAL A 185 -4.24 -16.19 84.27
C VAL A 185 -3.46 -16.65 83.01
N SER A 186 -2.45 -17.50 83.17
CA SER A 186 -1.64 -18.08 82.09
C SER A 186 -1.71 -19.61 82.06
N ARG A 187 -1.53 -20.24 80.88
CA ARG A 187 -0.47 -21.24 80.54
C ARG A 187 -0.85 -22.23 79.41
N SER A 188 0.10 -22.39 78.47
CA SER A 188 0.69 -23.65 77.93
C SER A 188 -0.20 -24.83 77.43
N GLY A 189 0.15 -25.39 76.26
CA GLY A 189 -0.17 -26.80 75.93
C GLY A 189 -0.16 -27.16 74.43
N ALA A 190 0.80 -28.01 74.01
CA ALA A 190 1.00 -28.55 72.65
C ALA A 190 -0.05 -29.58 72.17
N ALA A 191 -0.05 -29.95 70.87
CA ALA A 191 0.19 -31.34 70.39
C ALA A 191 -0.09 -31.58 68.87
N VAL A 192 0.51 -32.67 68.36
CA VAL A 192 0.49 -33.25 67.00
C VAL A 192 0.52 -34.78 67.23
N PRO A 193 -0.20 -35.70 66.51
CA PRO A 193 -0.18 -35.86 65.04
C PRO A 193 -1.46 -36.47 64.38
N VAL A 194 -1.39 -36.87 63.09
CA VAL A 194 -1.54 -38.26 62.56
C VAL A 194 -1.74 -38.27 61.02
N SER A 195 -1.21 -39.30 60.37
CA SER A 195 -1.16 -39.57 58.93
C SER A 195 -1.90 -40.85 58.52
N ALA A 196 -2.53 -40.86 57.35
CA ALA A 196 -2.60 -42.02 56.42
C ALA A 196 -3.27 -41.61 55.09
N ASP A 197 -2.71 -42.04 53.95
CA ASP A 197 -3.40 -42.87 52.94
C ASP A 197 -2.56 -43.02 51.64
N PHE A 198 -2.56 -44.23 51.09
CA PHE A 198 -2.16 -44.57 49.71
C PHE A 198 -3.37 -44.30 48.78
N GLU A 199 -3.33 -44.25 47.44
CA GLU A 199 -2.56 -45.03 46.46
C GLU A 199 -2.48 -44.30 45.10
N GLU A 200 -1.85 -44.91 44.10
CA GLU A 200 -1.40 -44.31 42.84
C GLU A 200 -2.45 -44.35 41.69
N VAL A 201 -2.21 -43.55 40.62
CA VAL A 201 -2.41 -43.86 39.17
C VAL A 201 -3.04 -42.71 38.32
N THR A 202 -2.34 -42.42 37.20
CA THR A 202 -2.71 -41.60 36.01
C THR A 202 -2.73 -40.07 36.05
N ASN A 203 -1.63 -39.50 35.54
CA ASN A 203 -1.50 -38.22 34.83
C ASN A 203 -2.21 -38.30 33.44
N PRO A 204 -2.56 -37.21 32.73
CA PRO A 204 -1.52 -36.40 32.07
C PRO A 204 -1.75 -34.88 31.97
N ILE A 205 -0.68 -34.13 32.26
CA ILE A 205 -0.16 -32.97 31.50
C ILE A 205 -1.11 -31.79 31.24
N ALA A 206 -0.99 -30.75 32.08
CA ALA A 206 -1.30 -29.38 31.70
C ALA A 206 0.01 -28.62 31.39
N LEU A 207 0.04 -27.89 30.27
CA LEU A 207 1.16 -27.01 29.90
C LEU A 207 1.15 -25.76 30.78
N ALA A 208 2.26 -25.51 31.49
CA ALA A 208 2.44 -24.29 32.28
C ALA A 208 2.95 -23.14 31.39
N GLU A 209 2.37 -21.95 31.58
CA GLU A 209 2.83 -20.71 30.94
C GLU A 209 4.20 -20.27 31.50
N PRO A 210 5.13 -19.76 30.67
CA PRO A 210 6.46 -19.38 31.13
C PRO A 210 6.43 -18.03 31.87
N THR A 211 6.80 -18.05 33.15
CA THR A 211 6.98 -16.84 33.97
C THR A 211 8.18 -16.02 33.46
N VAL A 212 7.94 -14.79 32.99
CA VAL A 212 9.01 -13.89 32.55
C VAL A 212 9.75 -13.33 33.78
N VAL A 213 11.01 -13.73 33.94
CA VAL A 213 11.90 -13.19 34.98
C VAL A 213 12.43 -11.82 34.52
N GLY A 214 12.07 -10.76 35.23
CA GLY A 214 12.52 -9.41 34.94
C GLY A 214 14.01 -9.21 35.27
N VAL A 215 14.85 -9.03 34.24
CA VAL A 215 16.24 -8.61 34.39
C VAL A 215 16.30 -7.08 34.27
N SER A 216 16.78 -6.40 35.32
CA SER A 216 16.97 -4.94 35.29
C SER A 216 18.10 -4.55 34.34
N ILE A 217 17.74 -3.99 33.18
CA ILE A 217 18.67 -3.33 32.26
C ILE A 217 19.21 -2.06 32.96
N PRO A 218 20.52 -1.73 32.86
CA PRO A 218 21.06 -0.48 33.38
C PRO A 218 20.32 0.73 32.80
N MET A 219 20.25 1.83 33.55
CA MET A 219 19.49 3.03 33.18
C MET A 219 20.10 3.73 31.94
N ILE A 220 19.57 3.43 30.76
CA ILE A 220 19.94 4.05 29.48
C ILE A 220 19.10 5.31 29.30
N THR A 221 19.74 6.48 29.23
CA THR A 221 19.07 7.74 28.89
C THR A 221 18.79 7.79 27.39
N LEU A 222 17.52 7.95 27.02
CA LEU A 222 17.06 8.11 25.62
C LEU A 222 16.37 9.47 25.42
N PRO A 223 16.33 10.00 24.18
CA PRO A 223 15.48 11.14 23.85
C PRO A 223 14.00 10.85 24.12
N ALA A 224 13.22 11.90 24.44
CA ALA A 224 11.79 11.74 24.69
C ALA A 224 11.03 11.29 23.43
N GLY A 225 10.28 10.19 23.52
CA GLY A 225 9.57 9.59 22.39
C GLY A 225 10.45 8.77 21.43
N ALA A 226 11.71 8.52 21.76
CA ALA A 226 12.57 7.60 21.01
C ALA A 226 12.09 6.14 21.12
N ASP A 227 12.42 5.33 20.10
CA ASP A 227 12.09 3.90 20.12
C ASP A 227 12.81 3.18 21.28
N PRO A 228 12.13 2.24 21.97
CA PRO A 228 12.67 1.57 23.14
C PRO A 228 13.78 0.58 22.77
N VAL A 229 14.72 0.38 23.70
CA VAL A 229 15.72 -0.68 23.59
C VAL A 229 15.01 -2.03 23.70
N THR A 230 15.09 -2.82 22.64
CA THR A 230 14.58 -4.21 22.60
C THR A 230 15.68 -5.25 22.54
N THR A 231 16.94 -4.82 22.36
CA THR A 231 18.12 -5.67 22.45
C THR A 231 18.57 -5.84 23.90
N THR A 232 18.66 -7.08 24.36
CA THR A 232 19.41 -7.45 25.57
C THR A 232 20.81 -7.90 25.19
N TRP A 233 21.82 -7.52 25.99
CA TRP A 233 23.22 -7.84 25.72
C TRP A 233 23.91 -8.41 26.97
N ASP A 234 24.71 -9.47 26.80
CA ASP A 234 25.57 -10.04 27.83
C ASP A 234 27.03 -10.09 27.34
N ASP A 235 27.98 -9.59 28.14
CA ASP A 235 29.39 -9.89 27.89
C ASP A 235 29.70 -11.36 28.15
N ARG A 236 30.55 -11.95 27.30
CA ARG A 236 30.96 -13.36 27.37
C ARG A 236 32.47 -13.46 27.48
N ALA A 237 32.94 -14.55 28.10
CA ALA A 237 34.37 -14.81 28.23
C ALA A 237 35.05 -14.87 26.86
N ILE A 238 36.22 -14.25 26.78
CA ILE A 238 37.14 -14.30 25.65
C ILE A 238 38.28 -15.21 26.05
N ASP A 239 38.52 -16.27 25.28
CA ASP A 239 39.71 -17.10 25.47
C ASP A 239 40.95 -16.25 25.11
N ALA A 240 41.92 -16.16 26.03
CA ALA A 240 43.05 -15.25 25.87
C ALA A 240 43.85 -15.58 24.59
N GLY A 241 43.92 -14.62 23.67
CA GLY A 241 44.61 -14.78 22.38
C GLY A 241 43.80 -15.45 21.27
N ALA A 242 42.51 -15.73 21.47
CA ALA A 242 41.65 -16.19 20.38
C ALA A 242 41.48 -15.10 19.30
N PRO A 243 41.82 -15.35 18.03
CA PRO A 243 41.45 -14.47 16.94
C PRO A 243 39.92 -14.46 16.77
N GLY A 244 39.37 -13.39 16.19
CA GLY A 244 37.95 -13.36 15.82
C GLY A 244 37.63 -14.54 14.92
N ARG A 245 36.75 -15.45 15.38
CA ARG A 245 36.54 -16.75 14.74
C ARG A 245 36.07 -16.57 13.29
N GLY A 246 36.78 -17.19 12.35
CA GLY A 246 36.47 -17.16 10.92
C GLY A 246 36.85 -15.87 10.19
N LEU A 247 37.40 -14.84 10.86
CA LEU A 247 37.77 -13.58 10.22
C LEU A 247 39.11 -13.70 9.48
N SER A 248 39.11 -13.50 8.16
CA SER A 248 40.35 -13.47 7.36
C SER A 248 41.13 -12.16 7.56
N ALA A 249 42.38 -12.11 7.10
CA ALA A 249 43.20 -10.90 7.15
C ALA A 249 42.64 -9.72 6.33
N ASP A 250 41.76 -9.96 5.36
CA ASP A 250 41.27 -8.94 4.42
C ASP A 250 39.78 -8.59 4.55
N ALA A 251 38.98 -9.42 5.23
CA ALA A 251 37.53 -9.22 5.39
C ALA A 251 37.17 -8.26 6.54
N ASP A 252 36.34 -7.24 6.28
CA ASP A 252 35.89 -6.28 7.31
C ASP A 252 35.04 -6.97 8.41
N TRP A 253 34.29 -8.02 8.05
CA TRP A 253 33.55 -8.90 8.96
C TRP A 253 33.47 -10.33 8.42
N ALA A 254 33.07 -11.29 9.27
CA ALA A 254 32.79 -12.67 8.88
C ALA A 254 31.73 -13.30 9.80
N PHE A 255 30.86 -14.15 9.22
CA PHE A 255 29.94 -15.00 9.97
C PHE A 255 30.47 -16.42 10.11
N THR A 256 30.22 -17.04 11.26
CA THR A 256 30.30 -18.49 11.47
C THR A 256 29.05 -18.96 12.22
N ILE A 257 28.63 -20.21 12.02
CA ILE A 257 27.43 -20.78 12.65
C ILE A 257 27.87 -22.02 13.43
N ASP A 258 27.70 -21.99 14.75
CA ASP A 258 28.15 -23.04 15.68
C ASP A 258 26.97 -23.46 16.57
N GLY A 259 26.59 -24.74 16.54
CA GLY A 259 25.40 -25.24 17.25
C GLY A 259 24.07 -24.55 16.87
N GLY A 260 24.00 -23.88 15.71
CA GLY A 260 22.86 -23.07 15.29
C GLY A 260 22.90 -21.61 15.78
N VAL A 261 23.86 -21.23 16.63
CA VAL A 261 24.10 -19.85 17.06
C VAL A 261 24.95 -19.13 16.03
N VAL A 262 24.56 -17.91 15.65
CA VAL A 262 25.32 -17.08 14.72
C VAL A 262 26.39 -16.30 15.47
N GLN A 263 27.65 -16.50 15.08
CA GLN A 263 28.80 -15.74 15.55
C GLN A 263 29.26 -14.78 14.44
N LEU A 264 29.43 -13.51 14.77
CA LEU A 264 29.84 -12.44 13.87
C LEU A 264 31.14 -11.81 14.38
N ALA A 265 32.24 -11.99 13.65
CA ALA A 265 33.48 -11.28 13.92
C ALA A 265 33.53 -9.98 13.12
N VAL A 266 33.82 -8.86 13.76
CA VAL A 266 33.83 -7.51 13.15
C VAL A 266 35.13 -6.79 13.46
N ARG A 267 35.83 -6.30 12.43
CA ARG A 267 37.01 -5.43 12.62
C ARG A 267 36.62 -3.97 12.72
N LEU A 268 36.73 -3.43 13.93
CA LEU A 268 36.37 -2.04 14.24
C LEU A 268 37.32 -1.06 13.56
N ASP A 269 38.63 -1.35 13.58
CA ASP A 269 39.70 -0.51 13.06
C ASP A 269 39.55 -0.18 11.57
N ARG A 270 39.11 -1.14 10.76
CA ARG A 270 38.81 -0.97 9.33
C ARG A 270 37.47 -0.27 9.05
N LEU A 271 36.57 -0.25 10.02
CA LEU A 271 35.24 0.35 9.92
C LEU A 271 35.17 1.75 10.58
N GLY A 272 36.33 2.35 10.88
CA GLY A 272 36.43 3.71 11.44
C GLY A 272 36.27 3.79 12.97
N ALA A 273 36.14 2.66 13.65
CA ALA A 273 35.97 2.57 15.09
C ALA A 273 37.27 2.14 15.80
N GLY A 274 37.80 2.97 16.69
CA GLY A 274 39.01 2.66 17.46
C GLY A 274 38.76 1.72 18.64
N ALA A 275 39.82 1.37 19.38
CA ALA A 275 39.73 0.68 20.68
C ALA A 275 38.92 1.48 21.73
N ASP A 276 38.83 2.80 21.55
CA ASP A 276 38.03 3.72 22.38
C ASP A 276 36.55 3.81 21.93
N SER A 277 36.13 3.01 20.94
CA SER A 277 34.74 2.96 20.49
C SER A 277 33.80 2.61 21.66
N PRO A 278 32.62 3.27 21.79
CA PRO A 278 31.65 2.96 22.83
C PRO A 278 31.06 1.53 22.70
N LEU A 279 31.25 0.86 21.56
CA LEU A 279 30.95 -0.57 21.42
C LEU A 279 31.89 -1.48 22.22
N VAL A 280 33.13 -1.06 22.46
CA VAL A 280 34.13 -1.80 23.26
C VAL A 280 33.79 -1.73 24.76
N ARG A 281 33.02 -0.74 25.21
CA ARG A 281 32.60 -0.58 26.62
C ARG A 281 31.20 0.04 26.75
N GLY A 282 30.23 -0.76 27.18
CA GLY A 282 28.89 -0.27 27.53
C GLY A 282 27.77 -1.02 26.82
N ALA A 283 26.60 -0.40 26.72
CA ALA A 283 25.44 -1.00 26.08
C ALA A 283 25.60 -1.08 24.56
N VAL A 284 25.22 -2.22 23.98
CA VAL A 284 25.20 -2.47 22.54
C VAL A 284 23.76 -2.75 22.13
N ASP A 285 23.32 -2.10 21.06
CA ASP A 285 22.03 -2.29 20.42
C ASP A 285 22.25 -2.73 18.97
N VAL A 286 21.28 -3.47 18.41
CA VAL A 286 21.32 -3.95 17.02
C VAL A 286 20.05 -3.56 16.29
N HIS A 287 20.20 -2.90 15.15
CA HIS A 287 19.11 -2.59 14.23
C HIS A 287 19.34 -3.29 12.89
N LEU A 288 18.24 -3.61 12.20
CA LEU A 288 18.24 -4.15 10.84
C LEU A 288 17.39 -3.26 9.94
N THR A 289 17.94 -2.80 8.83
CA THR A 289 17.20 -2.06 7.78
C THR A 289 17.47 -2.66 6.39
N LEU A 290 16.68 -2.29 5.38
CA LEU A 290 16.84 -2.68 3.99
C LEU A 290 17.22 -1.46 3.14
N TRP A 291 18.46 -1.45 2.65
CA TRP A 291 18.95 -0.46 1.72
C TRP A 291 18.54 -0.83 0.28
N ARG A 292 17.40 -0.31 -0.17
CA ARG A 292 16.88 -0.47 -1.54
C ARG A 292 17.60 0.44 -2.54
N HIS A 293 18.86 0.13 -2.88
CA HIS A 293 19.62 0.90 -3.88
C HIS A 293 19.28 0.47 -5.32
N GLY A 294 19.41 1.40 -6.28
CA GLY A 294 19.21 1.12 -7.71
C GLY A 294 20.26 0.17 -8.32
N SER A 295 21.37 -0.08 -7.63
CA SER A 295 22.36 -1.08 -8.08
C SER A 295 22.24 -2.44 -7.41
N TYR A 296 21.73 -2.53 -6.17
CA TYR A 296 21.60 -3.78 -5.41
C TYR A 296 20.87 -3.56 -4.06
N PRO A 297 20.01 -4.47 -3.58
CA PRO A 297 19.45 -4.40 -2.24
C PRO A 297 20.40 -5.00 -1.18
N LEU A 298 20.70 -4.26 -0.11
CA LEU A 298 21.50 -4.76 1.02
C LEU A 298 20.68 -4.77 2.31
N ILE A 299 20.77 -5.85 3.09
CA ILE A 299 20.26 -5.84 4.47
C ILE A 299 21.35 -5.24 5.35
N VAL A 300 21.09 -4.11 5.98
CA VAL A 300 22.08 -3.43 6.81
C VAL A 300 21.91 -3.86 8.26
N LEU A 301 22.95 -4.48 8.81
CA LEU A 301 23.07 -4.75 10.24
C LEU A 301 23.87 -3.62 10.87
N ALA A 302 23.21 -2.82 11.71
CA ALA A 302 23.80 -1.71 12.44
C ALA A 302 24.07 -2.12 13.90
N LEU A 303 25.32 -2.02 14.34
CA LEU A 303 25.72 -2.17 15.74
C LEU A 303 26.12 -0.79 16.28
N ALA A 304 25.48 -0.31 17.34
CA ALA A 304 25.87 0.96 17.96
C ALA A 304 25.45 1.00 19.45
N PRO A 305 25.90 2.01 20.22
CA PRO A 305 25.25 2.35 21.48
C PRO A 305 23.77 2.70 21.23
N PRO A 306 22.84 2.33 22.12
CA PRO A 306 21.41 2.56 21.91
C PRO A 306 21.05 4.01 21.56
N ALA A 307 21.65 5.00 22.24
CA ALA A 307 21.38 6.42 21.98
C ALA A 307 21.81 6.86 20.56
N ALA A 308 22.93 6.33 20.04
CA ALA A 308 23.46 6.69 18.73
C ALA A 308 22.49 6.33 17.59
N ILE A 309 21.87 5.14 17.68
CA ILE A 309 20.87 4.70 16.69
C ILE A 309 19.67 5.67 16.62
N ARG A 310 19.15 6.10 17.77
CA ARG A 310 17.89 6.90 17.82
C ARG A 310 18.11 8.38 17.56
N VAL A 311 19.34 8.86 17.69
CA VAL A 311 19.73 10.25 17.35
C VAL A 311 20.30 10.33 15.91
N GLY A 312 20.68 9.20 15.30
CA GLY A 312 21.28 9.17 13.96
C GLY A 312 22.77 9.43 13.93
N GLU A 313 23.48 9.17 15.03
CA GLU A 313 24.92 9.42 15.15
C GLU A 313 25.73 8.32 14.46
N LEU A 314 25.72 8.33 13.12
CA LEU A 314 26.37 7.30 12.29
C LEU A 314 27.87 7.11 12.58
N ALA A 315 28.55 8.13 13.11
CA ALA A 315 29.96 8.04 13.52
C ALA A 315 30.20 7.07 14.70
N SER A 316 29.17 6.83 15.53
CA SER A 316 29.19 5.85 16.62
C SER A 316 28.58 4.49 16.21
N CYS A 317 28.18 4.33 14.94
CA CYS A 317 27.56 3.12 14.41
C CYS A 317 28.53 2.34 13.52
N VAL A 318 28.50 1.01 13.64
CA VAL A 318 29.18 0.08 12.73
C VAL A 318 28.13 -0.55 11.81
N LEU A 319 28.25 -0.29 10.50
CA LEU A 319 27.25 -0.66 9.50
C LEU A 319 27.76 -1.78 8.59
N LEU A 320 27.10 -2.94 8.62
CA LEU A 320 27.42 -4.09 7.79
C LEU A 320 26.34 -4.25 6.71
N GLY A 321 26.67 -3.94 5.45
CA GLY A 321 25.77 -4.12 4.32
C GLY A 321 25.81 -5.57 3.82
N LEU A 322 24.91 -6.42 4.29
CA LEU A 322 24.87 -7.85 3.98
C LEU A 322 24.31 -8.10 2.58
N ASP A 323 24.98 -8.99 1.84
CA ASP A 323 24.63 -9.37 0.47
C ASP A 323 23.67 -10.56 0.50
N VAL A 324 22.44 -10.38 0.02
CA VAL A 324 21.39 -11.40 0.10
C VAL A 324 21.58 -12.57 -0.89
N ALA A 325 22.45 -12.44 -1.89
CA ALA A 325 22.84 -13.53 -2.77
C ALA A 325 24.12 -14.25 -2.33
N ALA A 326 24.94 -13.63 -1.45
CA ALA A 326 26.13 -14.26 -0.91
C ALA A 326 25.76 -15.33 0.13
N GLU A 327 26.09 -16.59 -0.15
CA GLU A 327 25.76 -17.73 0.71
C GLU A 327 26.14 -17.56 2.20
N PRO A 328 27.31 -17.02 2.62
CA PRO A 328 27.60 -16.86 4.05
C PRO A 328 26.68 -15.83 4.74
N ASP A 329 26.39 -14.71 4.09
CA ASP A 329 25.48 -13.67 4.61
C ASP A 329 24.04 -14.22 4.65
N ARG A 330 23.60 -14.90 3.57
CA ARG A 330 22.29 -15.53 3.45
C ARG A 330 22.08 -16.65 4.49
N ALA A 331 23.07 -17.50 4.74
CA ALA A 331 23.00 -18.57 5.73
C ALA A 331 22.93 -18.01 7.16
N ALA A 332 23.68 -16.96 7.47
CA ALA A 332 23.61 -16.26 8.76
C ALA A 332 22.24 -15.61 8.98
N LEU A 333 21.70 -14.92 7.97
CA LEU A 333 20.35 -14.35 8.01
C LEU A 333 19.28 -15.45 8.18
N ALA A 334 19.39 -16.57 7.44
CA ALA A 334 18.46 -17.70 7.57
C ALA A 334 18.51 -18.38 8.96
N ALA A 335 19.63 -18.28 9.68
CA ALA A 335 19.73 -18.71 11.07
C ALA A 335 19.10 -17.71 12.05
N LEU A 336 19.43 -16.42 11.92
CA LEU A 336 18.84 -15.32 12.70
C LEU A 336 17.31 -15.19 12.52
N ALA A 337 16.78 -15.63 11.36
CA ALA A 337 15.35 -15.71 11.07
C ALA A 337 14.60 -16.79 11.85
N ARG A 338 15.30 -17.80 12.41
CA ARG A 338 14.69 -18.86 13.25
C ARG A 338 14.70 -18.48 14.72
N ASP A 339 15.83 -18.00 15.21
CA ASP A 339 16.00 -17.44 16.54
C ASP A 339 17.06 -16.34 16.47
N PHE A 340 16.72 -15.15 16.94
CA PHE A 340 17.60 -13.98 16.80
C PHE A 340 18.57 -13.90 17.98
N VAL A 341 19.60 -14.74 17.90
CA VAL A 341 20.73 -14.78 18.82
C VAL A 341 22.01 -14.56 18.03
N LEU A 342 22.68 -13.44 18.31
CA LEU A 342 23.90 -13.03 17.64
C LEU A 342 25.02 -12.86 18.67
N VAL A 343 26.10 -13.62 18.53
CA VAL A 343 27.33 -13.41 19.32
C VAL A 343 28.29 -12.58 18.49
N VAL A 344 28.63 -11.38 18.95
CA VAL A 344 29.53 -10.46 18.24
C VAL A 344 30.90 -10.47 18.89
N ASP A 345 31.92 -10.83 18.12
CA ASP A 345 33.34 -10.70 18.45
C ASP A 345 33.84 -9.38 17.85
N LEU A 346 34.04 -8.36 18.70
CA LEU A 346 34.66 -7.10 18.32
C LEU A 346 36.18 -7.27 18.29
N VAL A 347 36.78 -7.00 17.13
CA VAL A 347 38.21 -7.21 16.86
C VAL A 347 38.89 -5.87 16.58
N VAL A 348 40.07 -5.67 17.18
CA VAL A 348 40.96 -4.54 16.90
C VAL A 348 42.36 -5.10 16.64
N GLY A 349 42.96 -4.80 15.49
CA GLY A 349 44.18 -5.45 15.04
C GLY A 349 43.97 -6.97 14.89
N ALA A 350 44.75 -7.76 15.64
CA ALA A 350 44.73 -9.22 15.58
C ALA A 350 43.91 -9.91 16.70
N GLY A 351 43.38 -9.14 17.67
CA GLY A 351 42.75 -9.71 18.88
C GLY A 351 41.28 -9.34 19.04
N CYS A 352 40.47 -10.27 19.55
CA CYS A 352 39.14 -9.96 20.05
C CYS A 352 39.26 -9.13 21.35
N VAL A 353 38.70 -7.92 21.35
CA VAL A 353 38.72 -7.00 22.50
C VAL A 353 37.44 -7.08 23.35
N ARG A 354 36.33 -7.52 22.75
CA ARG A 354 35.05 -7.74 23.44
C ARG A 354 34.26 -8.83 22.72
N ARG A 355 33.67 -9.76 23.47
CA ARG A 355 32.65 -10.70 22.97
C ARG A 355 31.33 -10.42 23.67
N VAL A 356 30.29 -10.09 22.91
CA VAL A 356 28.96 -9.78 23.44
C VAL A 356 27.90 -10.66 22.78
N ARG A 357 27.03 -11.29 23.57
CA ARG A 357 25.83 -11.98 23.08
C ARG A 357 24.69 -10.97 23.04
N LEU A 358 24.10 -10.77 21.87
CA LEU A 358 22.91 -9.95 21.63
C LEU A 358 21.71 -10.86 21.41
N THR A 359 20.57 -10.52 22.01
CA THR A 359 19.27 -11.17 21.78
C THR A 359 18.23 -10.07 21.61
N ALA A 360 17.42 -10.12 20.55
CA ALA A 360 16.46 -9.06 20.20
C ALA A 360 15.25 -9.66 19.45
N PRO A 361 14.04 -9.07 19.49
CA PRO A 361 12.84 -9.61 18.85
C PRO A 361 12.80 -9.33 17.32
N LEU A 362 13.86 -9.71 16.60
CA LEU A 362 14.11 -9.36 15.19
C LEU A 362 14.05 -10.55 14.20
N ALA A 363 13.77 -11.78 14.65
CA ALA A 363 13.69 -12.95 13.76
C ALA A 363 12.66 -12.77 12.61
N ASP A 364 11.49 -12.24 12.96
CA ASP A 364 10.44 -11.84 12.00
C ASP A 364 10.91 -10.72 11.05
N ASN A 365 11.68 -9.75 11.55
CA ASN A 365 12.27 -8.70 10.72
C ASN A 365 13.22 -9.30 9.69
N VAL A 366 14.12 -10.21 10.07
CA VAL A 366 15.04 -10.87 9.12
C VAL A 366 14.27 -11.59 8.02
N SER A 367 13.22 -12.34 8.38
CA SER A 367 12.35 -13.03 7.41
C SER A 367 11.62 -12.07 6.46
N TYR A 368 11.22 -10.91 6.95
CA TYR A 368 10.57 -9.86 6.16
C TYR A 368 11.57 -9.18 5.21
N LEU A 369 12.73 -8.76 5.73
CA LEU A 369 13.79 -8.05 5.01
C LEU A 369 14.39 -8.91 3.89
N LEU A 370 14.59 -10.22 4.10
CA LEU A 370 15.04 -11.16 3.07
C LEU A 370 14.08 -11.17 1.87
N ARG A 371 12.77 -11.34 2.10
CA ARG A 371 11.75 -11.32 1.03
C ARG A 371 11.72 -9.98 0.31
N ALA A 372 11.71 -8.89 1.06
CA ALA A 372 11.69 -7.54 0.52
C ALA A 372 12.94 -7.20 -0.33
N ALA A 373 14.10 -7.77 0.02
CA ALA A 373 15.34 -7.67 -0.75
C ALA A 373 15.32 -8.55 -2.01
N GLU A 374 14.85 -9.81 -1.91
CA GLU A 374 14.68 -10.71 -3.07
C GLU A 374 13.70 -10.12 -4.10
N ASP A 375 12.60 -9.49 -3.66
CA ASP A 375 11.65 -8.78 -4.52
C ASP A 375 12.29 -7.59 -5.25
N HIS A 376 13.13 -6.82 -4.54
CA HIS A 376 13.87 -5.70 -5.12
C HIS A 376 14.90 -6.18 -6.16
N LEU A 377 15.65 -7.24 -5.85
CA LEU A 377 16.65 -7.82 -6.75
C LEU A 377 16.00 -8.40 -8.01
N ARG A 378 14.84 -9.07 -7.88
CA ARG A 378 14.04 -9.52 -9.03
C ARG A 378 13.55 -8.36 -9.90
N THR A 379 13.19 -7.23 -9.29
CA THR A 379 12.78 -6.03 -10.01
C THR A 379 13.94 -5.45 -10.84
N LEU A 380 15.12 -5.27 -10.23
CA LEU A 380 16.31 -4.79 -10.93
C LEU A 380 16.72 -5.68 -12.12
N HIS A 381 16.65 -7.01 -11.97
CA HIS A 381 16.90 -7.93 -13.08
C HIS A 381 15.87 -7.81 -14.22
N ALA A 382 14.61 -7.51 -13.90
CA ALA A 382 13.54 -7.37 -14.89
C ALA A 382 13.59 -6.04 -15.67
N GLU A 383 14.22 -5.01 -15.11
CA GLU A 383 14.35 -3.67 -15.74
C GLU A 383 15.46 -3.60 -16.81
N GLY A 384 16.28 -4.65 -16.96
CA GLY A 384 17.25 -4.78 -18.07
C GLY A 384 18.41 -3.79 -18.05
N GLY A 385 18.67 -3.17 -16.89
CA GLY A 385 19.78 -2.24 -16.69
C GLY A 385 21.15 -2.91 -16.52
N ALA A 386 22.11 -2.18 -15.95
CA ALA A 386 23.40 -2.73 -15.58
C ALA A 386 23.25 -3.89 -14.56
N PRO A 387 24.11 -4.92 -14.61
CA PRO A 387 23.98 -6.08 -13.73
C PRO A 387 24.07 -5.66 -12.26
N PRO A 388 23.17 -6.15 -11.38
CA PRO A 388 23.17 -5.75 -9.98
C PRO A 388 24.51 -6.01 -9.27
N SER A 389 24.97 -5.04 -8.49
CA SER A 389 26.31 -5.02 -7.89
C SER A 389 26.28 -4.64 -6.41
N ALA A 390 26.41 -5.65 -5.54
CA ALA A 390 26.51 -5.48 -4.09
C ALA A 390 27.72 -4.61 -3.67
N PRO A 391 28.92 -4.72 -4.27
CA PRO A 391 30.02 -3.80 -3.98
C PRO A 391 29.69 -2.34 -4.26
N ALA A 392 28.97 -2.04 -5.36
CA ALA A 392 28.54 -0.68 -5.68
C ALA A 392 27.52 -0.15 -4.66
N ALA A 393 26.58 -0.98 -4.22
CA ALA A 393 25.63 -0.61 -3.16
C ALA A 393 26.32 -0.42 -1.80
N ARG A 394 27.35 -1.22 -1.47
CA ARG A 394 28.17 -1.08 -0.25
C ARG A 394 28.98 0.23 -0.27
N ALA A 395 29.47 0.65 -1.44
CA ALA A 395 30.12 1.95 -1.60
C ALA A 395 29.13 3.10 -1.41
N ALA A 396 27.92 3.01 -1.99
CA ALA A 396 26.86 4.01 -1.80
C ALA A 396 26.37 4.08 -0.34
N LEU A 397 26.28 2.95 0.36
CA LEU A 397 25.94 2.88 1.79
C LEU A 397 26.93 3.64 2.69
N ARG A 398 28.22 3.68 2.30
CA ARG A 398 29.29 4.40 3.01
C ARG A 398 29.42 5.86 2.57
N ALA A 399 28.60 6.35 1.64
CA ALA A 399 28.67 7.72 1.16
C ALA A 399 28.06 8.72 2.17
N PRO A 400 28.61 9.94 2.29
CA PRO A 400 28.01 10.98 3.12
C PRO A 400 26.56 11.28 2.72
N GLY A 401 25.66 11.35 3.70
CA GLY A 401 24.24 11.66 3.48
C GLY A 401 23.32 10.47 3.18
N ALA A 402 23.81 9.22 3.24
CA ALA A 402 22.95 8.04 3.17
C ALA A 402 22.05 7.93 4.41
N ASP A 403 20.72 7.95 4.23
CA ASP A 403 19.75 7.75 5.31
C ASP A 403 19.54 6.26 5.61
N VAL A 404 20.52 5.66 6.29
CA VAL A 404 20.56 4.21 6.59
C VAL A 404 19.59 3.81 7.72
N LEU A 405 19.24 4.76 8.58
CA LEU A 405 18.41 4.56 9.78
C LEU A 405 16.98 5.11 9.62
N GLY A 406 16.63 5.64 8.44
CA GLY A 406 15.27 6.09 8.13
C GLY A 406 14.82 7.37 8.83
N LEU A 407 15.78 8.20 9.25
CA LEU A 407 15.56 9.40 10.07
C LEU A 407 15.24 10.64 9.23
N GLY A 408 15.59 10.63 7.94
CA GLY A 408 15.24 11.67 6.96
C GLY A 408 13.86 11.45 6.33
N HIS A 409 13.18 10.34 6.63
CA HIS A 409 11.86 10.02 6.08
C HIS A 409 10.77 10.93 6.67
N ASP A 410 9.85 11.43 5.84
CA ASP A 410 8.79 12.38 6.23
C ASP A 410 7.94 11.89 7.42
N ASP A 411 7.75 10.57 7.52
CA ASP A 411 6.93 9.91 8.55
C ASP A 411 7.66 9.62 9.88
N ALA A 412 8.97 9.94 9.99
CA ALA A 412 9.80 9.55 11.14
C ALA A 412 9.25 10.05 12.49
N GLY A 413 8.67 11.26 12.52
CA GLY A 413 8.08 11.85 13.73
C GLY A 413 6.65 11.40 14.05
N GLU A 414 5.99 10.64 13.16
CA GLU A 414 4.56 10.31 13.30
C GLU A 414 4.32 9.02 14.10
N PHE A 415 5.22 8.04 14.01
CA PHE A 415 5.14 6.81 14.78
C PHE A 415 5.78 7.00 16.16
N ARG A 416 5.01 6.74 17.22
CA ARG A 416 5.43 6.91 18.62
C ARG A 416 5.01 5.73 19.49
N ASP A 417 5.99 4.91 19.86
CA ASP A 417 5.85 3.76 20.75
C ASP A 417 5.22 4.12 22.11
N ASP A 418 5.66 5.25 22.70
CA ASP A 418 5.15 5.74 23.99
C ASP A 418 3.66 6.11 23.93
N LYS A 419 3.16 6.53 22.76
CA LYS A 419 1.74 6.87 22.54
C LYS A 419 0.87 5.68 22.12
N LEU A 420 1.49 4.57 21.75
CA LEU A 420 0.81 3.29 21.51
C LEU A 420 0.74 2.42 22.77
N SER A 421 1.58 2.69 23.77
CA SER A 421 1.61 1.98 25.06
C SER A 421 0.85 2.70 26.18
N GLN A 422 0.70 4.04 26.13
CA GLN A 422 -0.17 4.82 27.00
C GLN A 422 -1.64 4.68 26.58
N LEU A 423 -2.42 3.86 27.30
CA LEU A 423 -3.79 3.44 26.93
C LEU A 423 -4.79 3.56 28.10
N ASP A 424 -4.55 4.53 28.99
CA ASP A 424 -5.31 4.73 30.22
C ASP A 424 -6.69 5.33 29.94
N THR A 425 -6.77 6.35 29.08
CA THR A 425 -8.01 7.10 28.77
C THR A 425 -8.53 6.88 27.35
N THR A 426 -9.83 7.08 27.12
CA THR A 426 -10.45 6.92 25.79
C THR A 426 -9.82 7.78 24.70
N SER A 427 -9.38 9.00 25.01
CA SER A 427 -8.72 9.91 24.08
C SER A 427 -7.29 9.46 23.78
N GLN A 428 -6.59 8.86 24.74
CA GLN A 428 -5.31 8.19 24.46
C GLN A 428 -5.52 7.02 23.51
N VAL A 429 -6.49 6.14 23.79
CA VAL A 429 -6.78 4.99 22.93
C VAL A 429 -7.28 5.40 21.54
N ARG A 430 -8.14 6.42 21.40
CA ARG A 430 -8.57 6.97 20.08
C ARG A 430 -7.37 7.48 19.26
N ARG A 431 -6.40 8.16 19.88
CA ARG A 431 -5.15 8.59 19.20
C ARG A 431 -4.26 7.41 18.83
N ALA A 432 -4.05 6.46 19.74
CA ALA A 432 -3.28 5.25 19.50
C ALA A 432 -3.89 4.43 18.35
N LEU A 433 -5.22 4.34 18.30
CA LEU A 433 -5.99 3.63 17.28
C LEU A 433 -5.89 4.31 15.90
N ALA A 434 -5.90 5.64 15.84
CA ALA A 434 -5.65 6.38 14.60
C ALA A 434 -4.23 6.12 14.05
N CYS A 435 -3.21 6.11 14.93
CA CYS A 435 -1.85 5.70 14.57
C CYS A 435 -1.81 4.24 14.11
N ALA A 436 -2.47 3.33 14.84
CA ALA A 436 -2.53 1.91 14.52
C ALA A 436 -3.15 1.64 13.14
N ARG A 437 -4.25 2.32 12.79
CA ARG A 437 -4.91 2.25 11.47
C ARG A 437 -3.99 2.72 10.35
N ARG A 438 -3.21 3.78 10.58
CA ARG A 438 -2.27 4.32 9.57
C ARG A 438 -1.14 3.35 9.27
N TYR A 439 -0.54 2.77 10.31
CA TYR A 439 0.62 1.88 10.18
C TYR A 439 0.28 0.41 9.89
N ALA A 440 -0.99 -0.01 10.02
CA ALA A 440 -1.45 -1.32 9.58
C ALA A 440 -1.60 -1.46 8.04
N ARG A 441 -1.37 -0.38 7.27
CA ARG A 441 -1.37 -0.42 5.80
C ARG A 441 -0.03 -1.00 5.29
N PRO A 442 -0.02 -1.87 4.26
CA PRO A 442 1.20 -2.57 3.82
C PRO A 442 2.41 -1.66 3.56
N MET A 443 2.24 -0.52 2.89
CA MET A 443 3.35 0.41 2.63
C MET A 443 3.92 1.07 3.89
N ARG A 444 3.11 1.25 4.94
CA ARG A 444 3.54 1.84 6.22
C ARG A 444 4.12 0.80 7.17
N GLU A 445 3.66 -0.45 7.08
CA GLU A 445 4.32 -1.59 7.76
C GLU A 445 5.68 -1.89 7.11
N ASP A 446 5.80 -1.80 5.77
CA ASP A 446 7.10 -1.90 5.06
C ASP A 446 8.07 -0.80 5.51
N TYR A 447 7.62 0.46 5.61
CA TYR A 447 8.44 1.55 6.16
C TYR A 447 8.95 1.26 7.58
N LEU A 448 8.08 0.81 8.50
CA LEU A 448 8.49 0.51 9.88
C LEU A 448 9.58 -0.56 9.95
N VAL A 449 9.48 -1.62 9.13
CA VAL A 449 10.41 -2.75 9.15
C VAL A 449 11.66 -2.48 8.31
N CYS A 450 11.51 -2.04 7.06
CA CYS A 450 12.59 -1.86 6.10
C CYS A 450 13.39 -0.58 6.33
N VAL A 451 12.77 0.53 6.75
CA VAL A 451 13.42 1.85 6.78
C VAL A 451 13.77 2.27 8.21
N ARG A 452 12.80 2.20 9.13
CA ARG A 452 13.03 2.52 10.56
C ARG A 452 13.73 1.39 11.35
N GLY A 453 13.65 0.15 10.85
CA GLY A 453 14.21 -1.04 11.52
C GLY A 453 13.49 -1.43 12.81
N TYR A 454 12.21 -1.04 12.95
CA TYR A 454 11.42 -1.23 14.16
C TYR A 454 10.99 -2.71 14.32
N PRO A 455 11.04 -3.32 15.53
CA PRO A 455 10.73 -4.74 15.71
C PRO A 455 9.28 -5.11 15.39
N LEU A 456 9.09 -5.99 14.41
CA LEU A 456 7.79 -6.39 13.87
C LEU A 456 6.93 -7.12 14.91
N VAL A 457 7.55 -7.93 15.77
CA VAL A 457 6.88 -8.58 16.91
C VAL A 457 6.33 -7.54 17.90
N ARG A 458 7.10 -6.48 18.21
CA ARG A 458 6.67 -5.41 19.10
C ARG A 458 5.55 -4.58 18.49
N TRP A 459 5.65 -4.26 17.19
CA TRP A 459 4.59 -3.56 16.46
C TRP A 459 3.27 -4.33 16.51
N ARG A 460 3.29 -5.64 16.22
CA ARG A 460 2.10 -6.50 16.31
C ARG A 460 1.55 -6.57 17.73
N ALA A 461 2.41 -6.66 18.75
CA ALA A 461 1.99 -6.65 20.15
C ALA A 461 1.32 -5.33 20.56
N LEU A 462 1.89 -4.17 20.21
CA LEU A 462 1.28 -2.85 20.44
C LEU A 462 -0.06 -2.71 19.71
N ARG A 463 -0.12 -3.10 18.42
CA ARG A 463 -1.36 -3.09 17.64
C ARG A 463 -2.44 -3.95 18.31
N ARG A 464 -2.09 -5.15 18.78
CA ARG A 464 -2.98 -6.04 19.55
C ARG A 464 -3.46 -5.39 20.84
N GLN A 465 -2.57 -4.74 21.61
CA GLN A 465 -2.92 -4.05 22.86
C GLN A 465 -3.88 -2.87 22.61
N VAL A 466 -3.58 -2.01 21.63
CA VAL A 466 -4.44 -0.89 21.24
C VAL A 466 -5.83 -1.37 20.80
N VAL A 467 -5.89 -2.40 19.96
CA VAL A 467 -7.16 -2.98 19.50
C VAL A 467 -7.93 -3.63 20.64
N ALA A 468 -7.27 -4.40 21.52
CA ALA A 468 -7.92 -5.01 22.69
C ALA A 468 -8.51 -3.97 23.64
N ARG A 469 -7.76 -2.91 23.96
CA ARG A 469 -8.24 -1.82 24.82
C ARG A 469 -9.37 -1.03 24.15
N ALA A 470 -9.28 -0.78 22.85
CA ALA A 470 -10.37 -0.15 22.09
C ALA A 470 -11.64 -1.03 22.08
N VAL A 471 -11.51 -2.37 22.04
CA VAL A 471 -12.65 -3.29 22.18
C VAL A 471 -13.29 -3.21 23.56
N GLU A 472 -12.48 -3.17 24.62
CA GLU A 472 -12.95 -3.03 26.00
C GLU A 472 -13.68 -1.68 26.23
N MET A 473 -13.13 -0.59 25.70
CA MET A 473 -13.70 0.76 25.80
C MET A 473 -14.88 1.04 24.84
N GLY A 474 -15.19 0.13 23.91
CA GLY A 474 -16.23 0.33 22.90
C GLY A 474 -15.89 1.39 21.83
N LEU A 475 -14.62 1.52 21.45
CA LEU A 475 -14.18 2.44 20.41
C LEU A 475 -14.18 1.77 19.03
N TRP A 476 -14.63 2.49 18.01
CA TRP A 476 -14.66 1.98 16.64
C TRP A 476 -13.26 1.84 16.05
N LEU A 477 -12.92 0.60 15.67
CA LEU A 477 -11.61 0.19 15.20
C LEU A 477 -11.27 0.65 13.77
N GLY A 478 -12.28 1.00 12.97
CA GLY A 478 -12.17 1.02 11.51
C GLY A 478 -12.18 -0.40 10.91
N PRO A 479 -12.48 -0.54 9.61
CA PRO A 479 -12.79 -1.83 9.00
C PRO A 479 -11.60 -2.79 8.95
N GLU A 480 -10.37 -2.28 8.84
CA GLU A 480 -9.14 -3.08 8.78
C GLU A 480 -8.80 -3.69 10.14
N LEU A 481 -8.79 -2.87 11.21
CA LEU A 481 -8.49 -3.36 12.56
C LEU A 481 -9.65 -4.16 13.17
N ALA A 482 -10.90 -3.92 12.76
CA ALA A 482 -12.03 -4.80 13.10
C ALA A 482 -11.83 -6.23 12.56
N GLN A 483 -11.23 -6.38 11.37
CA GLN A 483 -10.87 -7.71 10.85
C GLN A 483 -9.74 -8.35 11.67
N VAL A 484 -8.73 -7.56 12.07
CA VAL A 484 -7.65 -8.02 12.96
C VAL A 484 -8.23 -8.50 14.29
N ALA A 485 -9.09 -7.73 14.95
CA ALA A 485 -9.73 -8.09 16.22
C ALA A 485 -10.47 -9.45 16.18
N VAL A 486 -11.23 -9.71 15.11
CA VAL A 486 -11.91 -11.00 14.92
C VAL A 486 -10.89 -12.12 14.66
N SER A 487 -9.89 -11.90 13.80
CA SER A 487 -8.87 -12.92 13.52
C SER A 487 -7.99 -13.27 14.72
N GLU A 488 -7.81 -12.33 15.65
CA GLU A 488 -7.04 -12.48 16.88
C GLU A 488 -7.85 -13.01 18.06
N GLY A 489 -9.14 -13.34 17.85
CA GLY A 489 -10.01 -13.99 18.82
C GLY A 489 -10.72 -13.06 19.81
N MET A 490 -10.64 -11.74 19.63
CA MET A 490 -11.26 -10.75 20.55
C MET A 490 -12.79 -10.74 20.44
N ALA A 491 -13.33 -11.20 19.30
CA ALA A 491 -14.75 -11.45 19.08
C ALA A 491 -14.92 -12.63 18.11
N ARG A 492 -16.03 -13.37 18.25
CA ARG A 492 -16.31 -14.58 17.46
C ARG A 492 -16.68 -14.30 16.00
N SER A 493 -17.17 -13.09 15.74
CA SER A 493 -17.56 -12.60 14.42
C SER A 493 -17.60 -11.08 14.44
N ARG A 494 -17.69 -10.44 13.26
CA ARG A 494 -17.82 -8.98 13.15
C ARG A 494 -19.13 -8.47 13.79
N ARG A 495 -20.19 -9.30 13.83
CA ARG A 495 -21.44 -9.01 14.57
C ARG A 495 -21.22 -9.07 16.09
N ASP A 496 -20.57 -10.12 16.59
CA ASP A 496 -20.20 -10.26 18.01
C ASP A 496 -19.30 -9.09 18.46
N LEU A 497 -18.41 -8.62 17.58
CA LEU A 497 -17.56 -7.44 17.80
C LEU A 497 -18.40 -6.17 17.97
N ILE A 498 -19.30 -5.85 17.03
CA ILE A 498 -20.12 -4.64 17.12
C ILE A 498 -21.06 -4.65 18.33
N THR A 499 -21.66 -5.80 18.66
CA THR A 499 -22.48 -5.92 19.88
C THR A 499 -21.64 -5.65 21.14
N ARG A 500 -20.41 -6.18 21.22
CA ARG A 500 -19.48 -5.88 22.32
C ARG A 500 -19.07 -4.40 22.35
N LEU A 501 -18.78 -3.79 21.20
CA LEU A 501 -18.37 -2.39 21.14
C LEU A 501 -19.49 -1.45 21.59
N LEU A 502 -20.73 -1.67 21.15
CA LEU A 502 -21.88 -0.88 21.59
C LEU A 502 -22.10 -1.01 23.11
N ALA A 503 -22.10 -2.23 23.64
CA ALA A 503 -22.28 -2.47 25.07
C ALA A 503 -21.11 -1.91 25.92
N GLY A 504 -19.87 -2.07 25.44
CA GLY A 504 -18.67 -1.53 26.07
C GLY A 504 -18.68 0.01 26.10
N PHE A 505 -19.13 0.65 25.02
CA PHE A 505 -19.20 2.11 24.94
C PHE A 505 -20.27 2.70 25.86
N GLU A 506 -21.42 2.03 25.98
CA GLU A 506 -22.45 2.41 26.96
C GLU A 506 -21.93 2.25 28.40
N ALA A 507 -21.28 1.14 28.71
CA ALA A 507 -20.69 0.89 30.03
C ALA A 507 -19.47 1.79 30.36
N ALA A 508 -18.79 2.31 29.34
CA ALA A 508 -17.65 3.20 29.48
C ALA A 508 -18.04 4.62 29.93
N ARG A 509 -19.24 5.11 29.58
CA ARG A 509 -19.65 6.51 29.82
C ARG A 509 -19.68 6.94 31.29
N ASP A 510 -19.86 6.00 32.22
CA ASP A 510 -19.86 6.26 33.67
C ASP A 510 -18.48 6.01 34.32
N GLN A 511 -17.43 5.73 33.54
CA GLN A 511 -16.10 5.39 34.04
C GLN A 511 -15.18 6.62 34.16
N ALA A 512 -14.33 6.64 35.20
CA ALA A 512 -13.40 7.74 35.45
C ALA A 512 -12.32 7.95 34.36
N TRP A 513 -12.11 6.96 33.49
CA TRP A 513 -11.18 7.03 32.36
C TRP A 513 -11.83 7.47 31.03
N PHE A 514 -13.14 7.71 31.02
CA PHE A 514 -13.87 8.21 29.85
C PHE A 514 -13.75 9.74 29.76
N ASP A 515 -12.97 10.19 28.78
CA ASP A 515 -12.58 11.60 28.59
C ASP A 515 -12.92 12.14 27.18
N LEU A 516 -13.78 11.45 26.42
CA LEU A 516 -14.26 11.94 25.13
C LEU A 516 -15.23 13.12 25.33
N ASP A 517 -15.06 14.17 24.52
CA ASP A 517 -16.06 15.23 24.38
C ASP A 517 -17.32 14.73 23.64
N GLY A 518 -18.38 15.56 23.65
CA GLY A 518 -19.68 15.18 23.09
C GLY A 518 -19.63 14.83 21.61
N ASP A 519 -18.93 15.64 20.82
CA ASP A 519 -18.79 15.44 19.38
C ASP A 519 -18.00 14.16 19.08
N ALA A 520 -16.87 13.96 19.77
CA ALA A 520 -16.07 12.74 19.64
C ALA A 520 -16.82 11.47 20.09
N ALA A 521 -17.68 11.57 21.11
CA ALA A 521 -18.49 10.45 21.58
C ALA A 521 -19.65 10.12 20.62
N ASP A 522 -20.26 11.13 20.01
CA ASP A 522 -21.34 10.95 19.03
C ASP A 522 -20.80 10.49 17.66
N ASP A 523 -19.60 10.93 17.22
CA ASP A 523 -18.86 10.36 16.08
C ASP A 523 -18.73 8.84 16.20
N ASN A 524 -18.13 8.39 17.32
CA ASN A 524 -17.83 6.98 17.57
C ASN A 524 -19.11 6.14 17.58
N LEU A 525 -20.16 6.67 18.20
CA LEU A 525 -21.47 6.02 18.26
C LEU A 525 -22.20 6.04 16.91
N GLY A 526 -21.95 7.06 16.08
CA GLY A 526 -22.37 7.12 14.68
C GLY A 526 -21.76 5.98 13.86
N GLU A 527 -20.42 5.88 13.84
CA GLU A 527 -19.69 4.83 13.12
C GLU A 527 -20.11 3.42 13.58
N LEU A 528 -20.23 3.18 14.91
CA LEU A 528 -20.70 1.89 15.44
C LEU A 528 -22.14 1.56 15.00
N ARG A 529 -23.03 2.55 14.93
CA ARG A 529 -24.42 2.34 14.49
C ARG A 529 -24.52 2.11 12.99
N GLU A 530 -23.64 2.70 12.18
CA GLU A 530 -23.57 2.46 10.74
C GLU A 530 -23.08 1.05 10.46
N GLU A 531 -22.01 0.62 11.12
CA GLU A 531 -21.51 -0.76 11.00
C GLU A 531 -22.54 -1.77 11.55
N ALA A 532 -23.22 -1.47 12.67
CA ALA A 532 -24.32 -2.30 13.18
C ALA A 532 -25.43 -2.48 12.14
N ARG A 533 -25.85 -1.38 11.49
CA ARG A 533 -26.85 -1.41 10.41
C ARG A 533 -26.35 -2.21 9.20
N ALA A 534 -25.10 -2.00 8.78
CA ALA A 534 -24.48 -2.74 7.66
C ALA A 534 -24.41 -4.25 7.92
N LEU A 535 -24.20 -4.65 9.19
CA LEU A 535 -24.15 -6.05 9.62
C LEU A 535 -25.51 -6.60 10.10
N GLY A 536 -26.59 -5.83 10.01
CA GLY A 536 -27.94 -6.24 10.43
C GLY A 536 -28.08 -6.57 11.93
N VAL A 537 -27.33 -5.88 12.79
CA VAL A 537 -27.39 -5.99 14.25
C VAL A 537 -28.34 -4.92 14.79
N ASP A 538 -29.36 -5.33 15.53
CA ASP A 538 -30.30 -4.42 16.21
C ASP A 538 -29.57 -3.67 17.34
N ALA A 539 -29.09 -2.46 17.04
CA ALA A 539 -28.54 -1.57 18.05
C ALA A 539 -29.67 -1.03 18.96
N PRO A 540 -29.49 -0.96 20.29
CA PRO A 540 -30.49 -0.40 21.18
C PRO A 540 -30.83 1.04 20.76
N SER A 541 -32.12 1.30 20.53
CA SER A 541 -32.58 2.58 20.01
C SER A 541 -32.42 3.68 21.08
N ALA A 542 -31.42 4.55 20.92
CA ALA A 542 -31.31 5.74 21.75
C ALA A 542 -32.52 6.66 21.54
N ARG A 543 -33.07 7.15 22.66
CA ARG A 543 -34.29 7.96 22.72
C ARG A 543 -34.17 9.20 21.82
N THR A 544 -34.98 9.24 20.76
CA THR A 544 -35.07 10.38 19.85
C THR A 544 -35.63 11.61 20.58
N ARG A 545 -34.94 12.76 20.47
CA ARG A 545 -35.53 14.08 20.76
C ARG A 545 -36.01 14.70 19.44
N PRO A 546 -37.18 15.37 19.40
CA PRO A 546 -37.75 15.88 18.16
C PRO A 546 -37.11 17.22 17.77
N VAL A 547 -36.88 17.41 16.46
CA VAL A 547 -36.63 18.71 15.83
C VAL A 547 -37.75 18.97 14.82
N VAL A 548 -38.24 20.21 14.78
CA VAL A 548 -39.46 20.62 14.09
C VAL A 548 -39.16 21.05 12.66
N SER A 549 -40.01 20.63 11.70
CA SER A 549 -39.99 21.10 10.31
C SER A 549 -40.66 22.47 10.17
N ALA A 550 -40.22 23.28 9.21
CA ALA A 550 -40.94 24.45 8.73
C ALA A 550 -40.86 24.54 7.19
N ASP A 551 -42.01 24.38 6.53
CA ASP A 551 -42.17 24.54 5.08
C ASP A 551 -42.28 26.02 4.66
N ALA A 552 -41.84 26.35 3.45
CA ALA A 552 -42.58 27.23 2.51
C ALA A 552 -41.99 27.19 1.08
N PRO A 553 -42.81 27.17 0.01
CA PRO A 553 -42.34 27.07 -1.39
C PRO A 553 -42.46 28.38 -2.21
N SER A 554 -41.90 28.41 -3.43
CA SER A 554 -42.28 29.40 -4.46
C SER A 554 -42.25 28.85 -5.89
N ALA A 555 -43.30 29.24 -6.65
CA ALA A 555 -43.52 29.13 -8.10
C ALA A 555 -42.63 30.13 -8.91
N ALA A 556 -42.63 30.25 -10.25
CA ALA A 556 -42.84 29.34 -11.40
C ALA A 556 -42.60 30.12 -12.73
N GLY A 557 -42.33 29.41 -13.85
CA GLY A 557 -42.78 29.82 -15.20
C GLY A 557 -41.82 30.43 -16.24
N THR A 558 -41.79 29.81 -17.44
CA THR A 558 -41.98 30.41 -18.81
C THR A 558 -40.93 30.03 -19.90
N ILE A 559 -41.34 29.11 -20.81
CA ILE A 559 -41.31 29.10 -22.31
C ILE A 559 -40.31 30.09 -23.02
N GLU A 560 -39.46 29.77 -24.03
CA GLU A 560 -39.71 29.15 -25.37
C GLU A 560 -38.42 28.60 -26.09
N ARG A 561 -38.54 28.12 -27.36
CA ARG A 561 -37.56 27.40 -28.25
C ARG A 561 -37.14 28.30 -29.46
N PRO A 562 -36.33 27.91 -30.49
CA PRO A 562 -35.39 26.78 -30.74
C PRO A 562 -34.01 27.14 -31.44
N GLU A 563 -33.22 26.11 -31.81
CA GLU A 563 -32.04 26.11 -32.74
C GLU A 563 -30.74 26.83 -32.27
N ARG A 564 -29.50 26.44 -32.64
CA ARG A 564 -28.98 25.66 -33.78
C ARG A 564 -27.64 24.93 -33.47
N ILE A 565 -27.20 24.01 -34.31
CA ILE A 565 -25.99 23.16 -34.14
C ILE A 565 -24.70 23.88 -34.63
N ALA A 566 -23.64 23.87 -33.82
CA ALA A 566 -22.24 24.04 -34.25
C ALA A 566 -21.28 23.40 -33.22
N GLY A 567 -20.21 22.73 -33.67
CA GLY A 567 -19.33 21.91 -32.83
C GLY A 567 -18.44 22.70 -31.86
N ARG A 568 -18.30 22.20 -30.63
CA ARG A 568 -17.40 22.71 -29.58
C ARG A 568 -16.83 21.51 -28.79
N PRO A 569 -15.56 21.51 -28.34
CA PRO A 569 -14.97 20.35 -27.68
C PRO A 569 -15.69 19.98 -26.39
N ALA A 570 -16.08 18.70 -26.28
CA ALA A 570 -17.06 18.22 -25.30
C ALA A 570 -16.57 18.13 -23.84
N THR A 571 -15.28 18.35 -23.55
CA THR A 571 -14.68 18.07 -22.24
C THR A 571 -15.10 19.08 -21.17
N ALA A 572 -15.10 20.38 -21.49
CA ALA A 572 -15.49 21.43 -20.54
C ALA A 572 -17.00 21.42 -20.24
N ASP A 573 -17.83 21.11 -21.24
CA ASP A 573 -19.28 21.06 -21.09
C ASP A 573 -19.74 19.76 -20.39
N ALA A 574 -19.02 18.63 -20.55
CA ALA A 574 -19.27 17.40 -19.78
C ALA A 574 -18.93 17.55 -18.28
N ALA A 575 -17.80 18.20 -17.95
CA ALA A 575 -17.46 18.49 -16.55
C ALA A 575 -18.51 19.41 -15.89
N ARG A 576 -18.94 20.47 -16.60
CA ARG A 576 -20.02 21.36 -16.13
C ARG A 576 -21.38 20.66 -16.05
N ALA A 577 -21.67 19.71 -16.94
CA ALA A 577 -22.89 18.91 -16.89
C ALA A 577 -22.89 17.93 -15.71
N ALA A 578 -21.75 17.32 -15.37
CA ALA A 578 -21.59 16.50 -14.18
C ALA A 578 -21.75 17.32 -12.88
N GLU A 579 -21.13 18.50 -12.82
CA GLU A 579 -21.28 19.44 -11.70
C GLU A 579 -22.74 19.93 -11.55
N ALA A 580 -23.40 20.23 -12.67
CA ALA A 580 -24.82 20.58 -12.68
C ALA A 580 -25.73 19.39 -12.33
N ALA A 581 -25.35 18.14 -12.67
CA ALA A 581 -26.10 16.94 -12.26
C ALA A 581 -25.98 16.69 -10.75
N LYS A 582 -24.81 16.95 -10.14
CA LYS A 582 -24.61 16.90 -8.69
C LYS A 582 -25.49 17.90 -7.92
N ALA A 583 -25.97 18.97 -8.55
CA ALA A 583 -26.88 19.96 -7.95
C ALA A 583 -28.39 19.64 -8.09
N ARG A 584 -28.80 18.69 -8.94
CA ARG A 584 -30.24 18.41 -9.23
C ARG A 584 -30.92 17.59 -8.13
N PRO A 585 -32.21 17.77 -7.83
CA PRO A 585 -32.92 16.89 -6.88
C PRO A 585 -32.89 15.42 -7.35
N ILE A 586 -32.91 14.47 -6.41
CA ILE A 586 -32.78 13.04 -6.71
C ILE A 586 -33.90 12.53 -7.64
N GLU A 587 -35.13 13.01 -7.46
CA GLU A 587 -36.27 12.59 -8.28
C GLU A 587 -36.12 13.02 -9.76
N GLU A 588 -35.42 14.14 -10.04
CA GLU A 588 -35.09 14.54 -11.40
C GLU A 588 -34.03 13.61 -12.02
N LEU A 589 -33.00 13.22 -11.25
CA LEU A 589 -32.01 12.25 -11.72
C LEU A 589 -32.64 10.88 -11.98
N LEU A 590 -33.59 10.43 -11.15
CA LEU A 590 -34.32 9.18 -11.34
C LEU A 590 -35.15 9.20 -12.64
N ALA A 591 -35.85 10.30 -12.94
CA ALA A 591 -36.57 10.45 -14.21
C ALA A 591 -35.63 10.41 -15.43
N ARG A 592 -34.43 11.00 -15.32
CA ARG A 592 -33.43 11.03 -16.41
C ARG A 592 -32.80 9.66 -16.73
N LEU A 593 -32.94 8.65 -15.87
CA LEU A 593 -32.51 7.27 -16.16
C LEU A 593 -33.25 6.63 -17.35
N GLU A 594 -34.45 7.12 -17.69
CA GLU A 594 -35.19 6.61 -18.85
C GLU A 594 -34.56 7.09 -20.17
N GLY A 595 -34.12 8.35 -20.22
CA GLY A 595 -33.59 9.02 -21.40
C GLY A 595 -32.25 8.44 -21.89
N ARG A 596 -32.21 7.91 -23.12
CA ARG A 596 -31.05 7.20 -23.69
C ARG A 596 -29.73 7.97 -23.57
N THR A 597 -29.73 9.29 -23.80
CA THR A 597 -28.54 10.15 -23.79
C THR A 597 -28.12 10.65 -22.41
N GLU A 598 -29.03 10.65 -21.44
CA GLU A 598 -28.79 11.23 -20.09
C GLU A 598 -28.58 10.15 -19.02
N ARG A 599 -28.96 8.90 -19.33
CA ARG A 599 -28.94 7.75 -18.43
C ARG A 599 -27.60 7.51 -17.75
N LEU A 600 -26.49 7.64 -18.48
CA LEU A 600 -25.15 7.38 -17.95
C LEU A 600 -24.77 8.40 -16.87
N ASP A 601 -24.92 9.69 -17.17
CA ASP A 601 -24.55 10.77 -16.25
C ASP A 601 -25.50 10.81 -15.04
N ALA A 602 -26.80 10.56 -15.26
CA ALA A 602 -27.78 10.40 -14.19
C ALA A 602 -27.42 9.22 -13.27
N ALA A 603 -27.06 8.06 -13.83
CA ALA A 603 -26.67 6.89 -13.05
C ALA A 603 -25.38 7.13 -12.25
N ILE A 604 -24.38 7.79 -12.84
CA ILE A 604 -23.13 8.14 -12.13
C ILE A 604 -23.42 9.11 -10.97
N ALA A 605 -24.16 10.20 -11.22
CA ALA A 605 -24.51 11.16 -10.17
C ALA A 605 -25.35 10.54 -9.04
N LEU A 606 -26.19 9.55 -9.34
CA LEU A 606 -26.91 8.77 -8.32
C LEU A 606 -25.99 7.82 -7.53
N CYS A 607 -24.99 7.20 -8.18
CA CYS A 607 -23.99 6.37 -7.48
C CYS A 607 -23.05 7.21 -6.59
N GLU A 608 -22.67 8.42 -7.02
CA GLU A 608 -21.88 9.35 -6.21
C GLU A 608 -22.60 9.76 -4.92
N ARG A 609 -23.94 9.84 -4.95
CA ARG A 609 -24.80 10.20 -3.80
C ARG A 609 -25.08 9.05 -2.83
N ALA A 610 -24.90 7.80 -3.26
CA ALA A 610 -25.14 6.60 -2.47
C ALA A 610 -26.56 6.47 -1.82
N ASP A 611 -27.59 7.18 -2.29
CA ASP A 611 -28.96 7.04 -1.77
C ASP A 611 -29.57 5.70 -2.19
N ALA A 612 -29.87 4.83 -1.22
CA ALA A 612 -30.39 3.48 -1.44
C ALA A 612 -31.65 3.41 -2.32
N ARG A 613 -32.47 4.47 -2.39
CA ARG A 613 -33.65 4.56 -3.27
C ARG A 613 -33.28 4.47 -4.75
N ALA A 614 -32.05 4.86 -5.11
CA ALA A 614 -31.57 4.84 -6.48
C ALA A 614 -31.07 3.47 -6.95
N LEU A 615 -30.81 2.50 -6.05
CA LEU A 615 -30.20 1.21 -6.40
C LEU A 615 -30.98 0.42 -7.46
N GLY A 616 -32.26 0.17 -7.22
CA GLY A 616 -33.14 -0.53 -8.15
C GLY A 616 -33.25 0.19 -9.51
N PRO A 617 -33.60 1.49 -9.53
CA PRO A 617 -33.63 2.30 -10.76
C PRO A 617 -32.31 2.32 -11.54
N VAL A 618 -31.17 2.50 -10.86
CA VAL A 618 -29.84 2.49 -11.49
C VAL A 618 -29.54 1.11 -12.08
N MET A 619 -29.82 0.02 -11.38
CA MET A 619 -29.60 -1.32 -11.92
C MET A 619 -30.52 -1.63 -13.11
N ALA A 620 -31.78 -1.18 -13.07
CA ALA A 620 -32.70 -1.27 -14.20
C ALA A 620 -32.24 -0.44 -15.41
N ALA A 621 -31.54 0.67 -15.19
CA ALA A 621 -30.90 1.48 -16.22
C ALA A 621 -29.66 0.78 -16.80
N VAL A 622 -28.79 0.22 -15.95
CA VAL A 622 -27.59 -0.56 -16.33
C VAL A 622 -27.94 -1.77 -17.20
N ARG A 623 -29.06 -2.46 -16.92
CA ARG A 623 -29.56 -3.56 -17.77
C ARG A 623 -29.84 -3.12 -19.23
N LYS A 624 -30.06 -1.82 -19.47
CA LYS A 624 -30.36 -1.18 -20.78
C LYS A 624 -29.15 -0.42 -21.39
N MET A 625 -27.98 -0.46 -20.75
CA MET A 625 -26.74 0.20 -21.19
C MET A 625 -25.90 -0.69 -22.13
N SER A 626 -24.93 -0.08 -22.83
CA SER A 626 -23.85 -0.80 -23.51
C SER A 626 -22.84 -1.43 -22.53
N ARG A 627 -21.89 -2.23 -23.02
CA ARG A 627 -20.87 -2.85 -22.16
C ARG A 627 -19.93 -1.78 -21.58
N ALA A 628 -19.58 -0.80 -22.41
CA ALA A 628 -18.76 0.37 -22.07
C ALA A 628 -19.42 1.32 -21.05
N GLU A 629 -20.75 1.47 -21.11
CA GLU A 629 -21.51 2.25 -20.13
C GLU A 629 -21.69 1.49 -18.80
N ALA A 630 -22.10 0.22 -18.88
CA ALA A 630 -22.42 -0.60 -17.71
C ALA A 630 -21.21 -0.79 -16.77
N VAL A 631 -20.00 -0.99 -17.31
CA VAL A 631 -18.79 -1.18 -16.49
C VAL A 631 -18.49 0.01 -15.58
N ARG A 632 -18.73 1.24 -16.07
CA ARG A 632 -18.49 2.48 -15.32
C ARG A 632 -19.46 2.61 -14.15
N VAL A 633 -20.73 2.30 -14.38
CA VAL A 633 -21.77 2.42 -13.36
C VAL A 633 -21.64 1.31 -12.32
N LEU A 634 -21.38 0.06 -12.74
CA LEU A 634 -21.17 -1.07 -11.81
C LEU A 634 -19.96 -0.85 -10.89
N GLY A 635 -18.88 -0.25 -11.38
CA GLY A 635 -17.74 0.17 -10.55
C GLY A 635 -18.12 1.23 -9.51
N MET A 636 -19.00 2.17 -9.88
CA MET A 636 -19.51 3.18 -8.95
C MET A 636 -20.60 2.68 -8.00
N MET A 637 -21.31 1.60 -8.32
CA MET A 637 -22.32 1.01 -7.43
C MET A 637 -21.72 0.46 -6.12
N VAL A 638 -20.41 0.24 -6.04
CA VAL A 638 -19.69 -0.08 -4.80
C VAL A 638 -19.87 1.02 -3.74
N ARG A 639 -20.07 2.29 -4.15
CA ARG A 639 -20.28 3.44 -3.24
C ARG A 639 -21.56 3.35 -2.40
N PHE A 640 -22.58 2.60 -2.85
CA PHE A 640 -23.79 2.35 -2.06
C PHE A 640 -23.56 1.40 -0.87
N GLY A 641 -22.40 0.74 -0.78
CA GLY A 641 -22.06 -0.16 0.33
C GLY A 641 -22.96 -1.41 0.39
N ALA A 642 -23.13 -1.96 1.60
CA ALA A 642 -23.90 -3.18 1.84
C ALA A 642 -25.34 -3.18 1.24
N PRO A 643 -26.10 -2.07 1.24
CA PRO A 643 -27.40 -1.97 0.55
C PRO A 643 -27.41 -2.41 -0.93
N ALA A 644 -26.30 -2.31 -1.66
CA ALA A 644 -26.23 -2.76 -3.06
C ALA A 644 -26.25 -4.29 -3.22
N THR A 645 -25.91 -5.05 -2.16
CA THR A 645 -25.75 -6.51 -2.22
C THR A 645 -26.92 -7.25 -2.90
N PRO A 646 -28.20 -7.11 -2.48
CA PRO A 646 -29.31 -7.83 -3.12
C PRO A 646 -29.48 -7.48 -4.60
N VAL A 647 -29.34 -6.20 -4.95
CA VAL A 647 -29.53 -5.70 -6.33
C VAL A 647 -28.40 -6.17 -7.26
N LEU A 648 -27.18 -6.30 -6.73
CA LEU A 648 -26.04 -6.88 -7.46
C LEU A 648 -26.14 -8.41 -7.55
N MET A 649 -26.68 -9.09 -6.52
CA MET A 649 -26.95 -10.54 -6.56
C MET A 649 -27.98 -10.88 -7.66
N GLU A 650 -29.07 -10.09 -7.81
CA GLU A 650 -29.96 -10.21 -8.98
C GLU A 650 -29.21 -10.06 -10.31
N GLY A 651 -28.16 -9.23 -10.33
CA GLY A 651 -27.30 -9.01 -11.51
C GLY A 651 -26.50 -10.25 -11.93
N LEU A 652 -26.16 -11.13 -11.00
CA LEU A 652 -25.48 -12.40 -11.29
C LEU A 652 -26.38 -13.37 -12.07
N ALA A 653 -27.70 -13.26 -11.92
CA ALA A 653 -28.68 -14.05 -12.68
C ALA A 653 -28.95 -13.51 -14.11
N SER A 654 -28.21 -12.50 -14.57
CA SER A 654 -28.42 -11.92 -15.91
C SER A 654 -27.95 -12.85 -17.03
N SER A 655 -28.71 -12.93 -18.12
CA SER A 655 -28.26 -13.56 -19.37
C SER A 655 -27.02 -12.89 -19.97
N LYS A 656 -26.81 -11.59 -19.71
CA LYS A 656 -25.69 -10.81 -20.22
C LYS A 656 -24.41 -11.08 -19.42
N ALA A 657 -23.45 -11.75 -20.06
CA ALA A 657 -22.19 -12.17 -19.44
C ALA A 657 -21.39 -11.01 -18.78
N TYR A 658 -21.35 -9.83 -19.42
CA TYR A 658 -20.70 -8.64 -18.85
C TYR A 658 -21.39 -8.07 -17.60
N LEU A 659 -22.72 -8.25 -17.45
CA LEU A 659 -23.42 -7.83 -16.24
C LEU A 659 -23.10 -8.77 -15.08
N ARG A 660 -23.05 -10.09 -15.32
CA ARG A 660 -22.61 -11.07 -14.32
C ARG A 660 -21.20 -10.75 -13.83
N HIS A 661 -20.26 -10.48 -14.74
CA HIS A 661 -18.89 -10.07 -14.42
C HIS A 661 -18.83 -8.79 -13.57
N GLY A 662 -19.48 -7.70 -14.01
CA GLY A 662 -19.42 -6.43 -13.27
C GLY A 662 -20.11 -6.49 -11.90
N CYS A 663 -21.18 -7.27 -11.77
CA CYS A 663 -21.83 -7.51 -10.47
C CYS A 663 -20.96 -8.39 -9.56
N ALA A 664 -20.27 -9.40 -10.11
CA ALA A 664 -19.36 -10.24 -9.35
C ALA A 664 -18.15 -9.45 -8.82
N LEU A 665 -17.58 -8.56 -9.63
CA LEU A 665 -16.54 -7.62 -9.18
C LEU A 665 -17.07 -6.67 -8.09
N ALA A 666 -18.25 -6.08 -8.27
CA ALA A 666 -18.83 -5.17 -7.27
C ALA A 666 -19.12 -5.88 -5.93
N LEU A 667 -19.71 -7.07 -5.96
CA LEU A 667 -19.92 -7.90 -4.75
C LEU A 667 -18.60 -8.29 -4.08
N ALA A 668 -17.59 -8.65 -4.87
CA ALA A 668 -16.26 -8.95 -4.36
C ALA A 668 -15.53 -7.75 -3.73
N MET A 669 -15.86 -6.53 -4.17
CA MET A 669 -15.39 -5.29 -3.54
C MET A 669 -16.16 -4.94 -2.26
N LEU A 670 -17.47 -5.22 -2.23
CA LEU A 670 -18.31 -5.04 -1.04
C LEU A 670 -17.98 -6.04 0.08
N ARG A 671 -17.42 -7.22 -0.27
CA ARG A 671 -16.98 -8.28 0.67
C ARG A 671 -18.05 -8.73 1.66
N ASN A 672 -19.33 -8.64 1.27
CA ASN A 672 -20.45 -9.20 2.02
C ASN A 672 -20.41 -10.74 1.94
N GLU A 673 -20.78 -11.43 3.02
CA GLU A 673 -20.87 -12.90 3.09
C GLU A 673 -21.83 -13.46 2.03
N ALA A 674 -23.07 -12.97 1.98
CA ALA A 674 -24.06 -13.39 0.99
C ALA A 674 -23.63 -13.06 -0.46
N GLY A 675 -22.91 -11.95 -0.64
CA GLY A 675 -22.31 -11.60 -1.93
C GLY A 675 -21.16 -12.53 -2.33
N THR A 676 -20.36 -12.97 -1.36
CA THR A 676 -19.23 -13.88 -1.56
C THR A 676 -19.72 -15.29 -1.91
N GLU A 677 -20.73 -15.80 -1.18
CA GLU A 677 -21.38 -17.07 -1.52
C GLU A 677 -21.98 -17.02 -2.93
N ALA A 678 -22.74 -15.97 -3.27
CA ALA A 678 -23.35 -15.83 -4.59
C ALA A 678 -22.33 -15.73 -5.75
N VAL A 679 -21.16 -15.13 -5.52
CA VAL A 679 -20.06 -15.08 -6.50
C VAL A 679 -19.35 -16.44 -6.62
N ILE A 680 -19.29 -17.24 -5.55
CA ILE A 680 -18.77 -18.61 -5.58
C ILE A 680 -19.75 -19.57 -6.26
N ASP A 681 -21.06 -19.41 -6.04
CA ASP A 681 -22.08 -20.14 -6.78
C ASP A 681 -22.02 -19.80 -8.27
N LEU A 682 -21.91 -18.51 -8.61
CA LEU A 682 -21.70 -18.08 -10.00
C LEU A 682 -20.42 -18.68 -10.59
N LEU A 683 -19.29 -18.70 -9.87
CA LEU A 683 -18.05 -19.32 -10.34
C LEU A 683 -18.28 -20.78 -10.78
N LEU A 684 -19.05 -21.55 -10.01
CA LEU A 684 -19.34 -22.94 -10.31
C LEU A 684 -20.38 -23.12 -11.44
N SER A 685 -21.36 -22.22 -11.55
CA SER A 685 -22.44 -22.30 -12.54
C SER A 685 -22.23 -21.50 -13.83
N GLU A 686 -21.18 -20.68 -13.93
CA GLU A 686 -20.94 -19.78 -15.08
C GLU A 686 -20.65 -20.59 -16.36
N PRO A 687 -21.48 -20.46 -17.41
CA PRO A 687 -21.32 -21.23 -18.65
C PRO A 687 -20.30 -20.65 -19.63
N THR A 688 -19.81 -19.42 -19.42
CA THR A 688 -18.86 -18.75 -20.33
C THR A 688 -17.46 -18.63 -19.72
N GLU A 689 -16.46 -18.35 -20.56
CA GLU A 689 -15.06 -18.11 -20.15
C GLU A 689 -14.84 -16.94 -19.19
N ILE A 690 -15.90 -16.21 -18.83
CA ILE A 690 -15.89 -15.23 -17.74
C ILE A 690 -15.63 -15.89 -16.38
N TRP A 691 -15.82 -17.21 -16.21
CA TRP A 691 -15.55 -17.90 -14.96
C TRP A 691 -14.13 -17.65 -14.42
N ARG A 692 -13.12 -17.47 -15.29
CA ARG A 692 -11.74 -17.11 -14.87
C ARG A 692 -11.68 -15.72 -14.21
N GLU A 693 -12.43 -14.77 -14.74
CA GLU A 693 -12.55 -13.43 -14.14
C GLU A 693 -13.39 -13.46 -12.84
N VAL A 694 -14.39 -14.35 -12.74
CA VAL A 694 -15.14 -14.60 -11.51
C VAL A 694 -14.23 -15.22 -10.44
N ALA A 695 -13.38 -16.19 -10.79
CA ALA A 695 -12.38 -16.77 -9.88
C ALA A 695 -11.41 -15.69 -9.35
N ARG A 696 -10.97 -14.77 -10.22
CA ARG A 696 -10.18 -13.61 -9.82
C ARG A 696 -10.98 -12.59 -9.00
N ALA A 697 -12.29 -12.46 -9.21
CA ALA A 697 -13.17 -11.66 -8.35
C ALA A 697 -13.30 -12.30 -6.95
N VAL A 698 -13.40 -13.63 -6.83
CA VAL A 698 -13.27 -14.32 -5.53
C VAL A 698 -11.90 -14.01 -4.89
N GLY A 699 -10.82 -13.96 -5.68
CA GLY A 699 -9.53 -13.43 -5.26
C GLY A 699 -9.57 -12.00 -4.69
N GLN A 700 -10.41 -11.10 -5.23
CA GLN A 700 -10.61 -9.73 -4.73
C GLN A 700 -11.29 -9.69 -3.35
N VAL A 701 -12.04 -10.72 -2.96
CA VAL A 701 -12.54 -10.89 -1.58
C VAL A 701 -11.37 -11.18 -0.62
N GLY A 702 -10.42 -12.01 -1.04
CA GLY A 702 -9.22 -12.37 -0.26
C GLY A 702 -9.46 -13.56 0.67
N PRO A 703 -8.67 -13.71 1.76
CA PRO A 703 -8.64 -14.93 2.58
C PRO A 703 -10.00 -15.40 3.12
N SER A 704 -10.95 -14.49 3.35
CA SER A 704 -12.30 -14.82 3.81
C SER A 704 -13.11 -15.66 2.82
N ALA A 705 -12.74 -15.70 1.54
CA ALA A 705 -13.38 -16.59 0.56
C ALA A 705 -12.94 -18.06 0.68
N LEU A 706 -11.83 -18.38 1.36
CA LEU A 706 -11.31 -19.75 1.42
C LEU A 706 -12.25 -20.72 2.15
N MET A 707 -12.88 -20.28 3.26
CA MET A 707 -13.82 -21.12 4.00
C MET A 707 -15.13 -21.37 3.23
N PRO A 708 -15.77 -20.37 2.60
CA PRO A 708 -16.86 -20.60 1.65
C PRO A 708 -16.48 -21.53 0.49
N LEU A 709 -15.33 -21.34 -0.16
CA LEU A 709 -14.85 -22.23 -1.24
C LEU A 709 -14.66 -23.68 -0.76
N ALA A 710 -14.00 -23.86 0.39
CA ALA A 710 -13.79 -25.16 1.02
C ALA A 710 -15.12 -25.83 1.42
N THR A 711 -16.07 -25.05 1.94
CA THR A 711 -17.41 -25.52 2.34
C THR A 711 -18.22 -25.96 1.11
N GLN A 712 -18.18 -25.18 0.03
CA GLN A 712 -18.89 -25.51 -1.20
C GLN A 712 -18.32 -26.77 -1.87
N LEU A 713 -17.00 -26.89 -1.94
CA LEU A 713 -16.32 -28.11 -2.40
C LEU A 713 -16.65 -29.31 -1.49
N GLY A 714 -16.70 -29.11 -0.17
CA GLY A 714 -17.11 -30.14 0.81
C GLY A 714 -18.56 -30.60 0.65
N ARG A 715 -19.49 -29.67 0.34
CA ARG A 715 -20.90 -30.01 0.02
C ARG A 715 -21.02 -30.85 -1.25
N MET A 716 -20.15 -30.63 -2.23
CA MET A 716 -20.11 -31.41 -3.47
C MET A 716 -19.48 -32.80 -3.24
N GLY A 717 -18.42 -32.88 -2.43
CA GLY A 717 -17.69 -34.12 -2.13
C GLY A 717 -17.24 -34.84 -3.40
N ASP A 718 -17.45 -36.15 -3.45
CA ASP A 718 -17.10 -36.99 -4.61
C ASP A 718 -17.86 -36.61 -5.90
N ARG A 719 -18.99 -35.88 -5.79
CA ARG A 719 -19.76 -35.40 -6.94
C ARG A 719 -19.15 -34.15 -7.58
N ALA A 720 -18.07 -33.60 -7.03
CA ALA A 720 -17.35 -32.50 -7.66
C ALA A 720 -16.78 -32.94 -9.01
N THR A 721 -17.13 -32.23 -10.09
CA THR A 721 -16.56 -32.46 -11.42
C THR A 721 -15.11 -31.98 -11.48
N ALA A 722 -14.35 -32.41 -12.49
CA ALA A 722 -13.00 -31.91 -12.72
C ALA A 722 -13.00 -30.39 -12.91
N SER A 723 -13.90 -29.85 -13.75
CA SER A 723 -14.05 -28.39 -13.95
C SER A 723 -14.43 -27.65 -12.65
N ALA A 724 -15.31 -28.19 -11.80
CA ALA A 724 -15.61 -27.56 -10.51
C ALA A 724 -14.38 -27.49 -9.59
N ARG A 725 -13.57 -28.56 -9.53
CA ARG A 725 -12.31 -28.57 -8.78
C ARG A 725 -11.30 -27.58 -9.34
N GLU A 726 -11.15 -27.51 -10.67
CA GLU A 726 -10.27 -26.57 -11.36
C GLU A 726 -10.66 -25.09 -11.08
N ARG A 727 -11.95 -24.77 -11.21
CA ARG A 727 -12.50 -23.43 -10.94
C ARG A 727 -12.22 -22.98 -9.49
N VAL A 728 -12.38 -23.89 -8.53
CA VAL A 728 -12.05 -23.64 -7.11
C VAL A 728 -10.54 -23.49 -6.92
N ALA A 729 -9.70 -24.30 -7.58
CA ALA A 729 -8.25 -24.17 -7.52
C ALA A 729 -7.77 -22.79 -8.02
N TRP A 730 -8.28 -22.31 -9.15
CA TRP A 730 -8.00 -20.96 -9.66
C TRP A 730 -8.43 -19.85 -8.69
N ALA A 731 -9.62 -19.98 -8.09
CA ALA A 731 -10.08 -19.01 -7.10
C ALA A 731 -9.19 -18.99 -5.85
N MET A 732 -8.82 -20.17 -5.34
CA MET A 732 -7.86 -20.31 -4.23
C MET A 732 -6.48 -19.76 -4.59
N ALA A 733 -6.00 -19.94 -5.83
CA ALA A 733 -4.73 -19.39 -6.30
C ALA A 733 -4.74 -17.85 -6.31
N HIS A 734 -5.81 -17.22 -6.82
CA HIS A 734 -5.96 -15.76 -6.76
C HIS A 734 -6.12 -15.23 -5.34
N VAL A 735 -6.81 -15.96 -4.44
CA VAL A 735 -6.86 -15.61 -3.02
C VAL A 735 -5.47 -15.73 -2.37
N ALA A 736 -4.69 -16.76 -2.73
CA ALA A 736 -3.35 -16.98 -2.20
C ALA A 736 -2.36 -15.88 -2.61
N VAL A 737 -2.36 -15.46 -3.88
CA VAL A 737 -1.62 -14.28 -4.37
C VAL A 737 -1.96 -13.01 -3.57
N ARG A 738 -3.20 -12.92 -3.06
CA ARG A 738 -3.72 -11.75 -2.31
C ARG A 738 -3.70 -11.95 -0.80
N GLY A 739 -2.71 -12.67 -0.29
CA GLY A 739 -2.44 -12.83 1.14
C GLY A 739 -3.07 -14.07 1.78
N GLY A 740 -3.83 -14.88 1.03
CA GLY A 740 -4.40 -16.15 1.52
C GLY A 740 -3.42 -17.32 1.53
N ARG A 741 -2.20 -17.15 1.04
CA ARG A 741 -1.25 -18.25 0.76
C ARG A 741 -1.00 -19.17 1.97
N PRO A 742 -0.73 -18.69 3.20
CA PRO A 742 -0.51 -19.59 4.34
C PRO A 742 -1.72 -20.46 4.67
N ALA A 743 -2.94 -19.96 4.43
CA ALA A 743 -4.16 -20.73 4.65
C ALA A 743 -4.39 -21.77 3.55
N VAL A 744 -4.01 -21.49 2.30
CA VAL A 744 -4.04 -22.49 1.21
C VAL A 744 -2.96 -23.56 1.41
N GLU A 745 -1.76 -23.18 1.86
CA GLU A 745 -0.71 -24.13 2.26
C GLU A 745 -1.16 -25.04 3.42
N ALA A 746 -1.84 -24.49 4.44
CA ALA A 746 -2.44 -25.27 5.52
C ALA A 746 -3.59 -26.19 5.05
N MET A 747 -4.43 -25.75 4.11
CA MET A 747 -5.47 -26.60 3.51
C MET A 747 -4.88 -27.74 2.67
N ALA A 748 -3.81 -27.48 1.92
CA ALA A 748 -3.10 -28.49 1.13
C ALA A 748 -2.38 -29.55 1.98
N ALA A 749 -1.86 -29.15 3.16
CA ALA A 749 -1.23 -30.06 4.11
C ALA A 749 -2.23 -30.90 4.95
N GLY A 750 -3.53 -30.58 4.89
CA GLY A 750 -4.57 -31.27 5.65
C GLY A 750 -5.07 -32.57 5.01
N ALA A 751 -5.73 -33.42 5.79
CA ALA A 751 -6.35 -34.66 5.31
C ALA A 751 -7.84 -34.45 4.97
N SER A 752 -8.14 -33.68 3.92
CA SER A 752 -9.52 -33.34 3.52
C SER A 752 -9.74 -33.41 2.01
N VAL A 753 -11.01 -33.48 1.56
CA VAL A 753 -11.37 -33.38 0.12
C VAL A 753 -10.94 -32.07 -0.55
N VAL A 754 -10.60 -31.05 0.25
CA VAL A 754 -10.12 -29.74 -0.20
C VAL A 754 -8.61 -29.75 -0.46
N ALA A 755 -7.86 -30.64 0.21
CA ALA A 755 -6.40 -30.69 0.14
C ALA A 755 -5.82 -30.85 -1.29
N PRO A 756 -6.29 -31.77 -2.15
CA PRO A 756 -5.77 -31.87 -3.53
C PRO A 756 -6.11 -30.64 -4.39
N VAL A 757 -7.22 -29.95 -4.10
CA VAL A 757 -7.61 -28.71 -4.81
C VAL A 757 -6.76 -27.53 -4.33
N ALA A 758 -6.47 -27.47 -3.03
CA ALA A 758 -5.55 -26.49 -2.47
C ALA A 758 -4.10 -26.71 -2.94
N ALA A 759 -3.65 -27.96 -3.12
CA ALA A 759 -2.35 -28.27 -3.71
C ALA A 759 -2.25 -27.76 -5.16
N ASN A 760 -3.24 -28.07 -6.01
CA ASN A 760 -3.33 -27.53 -7.38
C ASN A 760 -3.35 -25.97 -7.38
N ALA A 761 -4.06 -25.34 -6.45
CA ALA A 761 -4.04 -23.89 -6.30
C ALA A 761 -2.64 -23.30 -6.01
N LEU A 762 -1.73 -24.06 -5.38
CA LEU A 762 -0.34 -23.65 -5.17
C LEU A 762 0.49 -23.74 -6.45
N GLU A 763 0.24 -24.73 -7.31
CA GLU A 763 0.87 -24.84 -8.64
C GLU A 763 0.45 -23.69 -9.56
N LEU A 764 -0.81 -23.27 -9.48
CA LEU A 764 -1.39 -22.17 -10.26
C LEU A 764 -0.93 -20.76 -9.84
N LEU A 765 -0.21 -20.59 -8.72
CA LEU A 765 0.21 -19.28 -8.18
C LEU A 765 0.92 -18.39 -9.21
N SER A 766 1.85 -18.96 -9.96
CA SER A 766 2.63 -18.23 -10.98
C SER A 766 1.77 -17.73 -12.15
N SER A 767 0.66 -18.40 -12.45
CA SER A 767 -0.31 -17.98 -13.46
C SER A 767 -1.25 -16.92 -12.90
N ALA A 768 -1.82 -17.17 -11.71
CA ALA A 768 -2.68 -16.23 -11.00
C ALA A 768 -1.99 -14.86 -10.74
N ALA A 769 -0.69 -14.86 -10.41
CA ALA A 769 0.11 -13.65 -10.21
C ALA A 769 0.34 -12.87 -11.52
N ARG A 770 0.58 -13.57 -12.65
CA ARG A 770 0.71 -12.93 -13.97
C ARG A 770 -0.57 -12.23 -14.39
N ASP A 771 -1.73 -12.83 -14.13
CA ASP A 771 -3.03 -12.21 -14.41
C ASP A 771 -3.32 -10.97 -13.54
N GLU A 772 -2.87 -10.96 -12.29
CA GLU A 772 -3.00 -9.78 -11.41
C GLU A 772 -2.15 -8.59 -11.89
N VAL A 773 -0.90 -8.85 -12.28
CA VAL A 773 0.03 -7.84 -12.81
C VAL A 773 -0.51 -7.23 -14.11
N ARG A 774 -1.08 -8.06 -15.01
CA ARG A 774 -1.65 -7.63 -16.31
C ARG A 774 -2.85 -6.70 -16.19
N VAL A 775 -3.53 -6.67 -15.03
CA VAL A 775 -4.70 -5.81 -14.79
C VAL A 775 -4.33 -4.51 -14.08
N ARG A 776 -3.24 -4.49 -13.28
CA ARG A 776 -2.76 -3.30 -12.56
C ARG A 776 -1.75 -2.43 -13.33
N ARG A 777 -0.96 -2.97 -14.27
CA ARG A 777 0.18 -2.27 -14.92
C ARG A 777 -0.20 -1.20 -15.98
N SER A 778 -1.18 -0.34 -15.74
CA SER A 778 -1.45 0.82 -16.62
C SER A 778 -1.84 2.13 -15.90
N ALA A 779 -1.76 2.19 -14.56
CA ALA A 779 -1.86 3.45 -13.82
C ALA A 779 -0.62 4.36 -13.99
N GLY A 780 0.48 3.82 -14.55
CA GLY A 780 1.63 4.57 -15.06
C GLY A 780 1.76 4.32 -16.56
N GLY A 781 1.92 5.39 -17.35
CA GLY A 781 1.77 5.35 -18.80
C GLY A 781 2.83 4.53 -19.54
N SER A 782 2.38 3.50 -20.27
CA SER A 782 3.08 2.85 -21.39
C SER A 782 2.04 2.10 -22.24
N SER A 783 2.22 2.07 -23.56
CA SER A 783 1.20 1.57 -24.50
C SER A 783 0.75 0.13 -24.24
N PRO A 784 -0.53 -0.20 -24.46
CA PRO A 784 -1.06 -1.54 -24.18
C PRO A 784 -0.43 -2.60 -25.10
N GLY A 785 0.16 -3.62 -24.47
CA GLY A 785 0.60 -4.84 -25.16
C GLY A 785 -0.57 -5.57 -25.83
N ARG A 786 -0.28 -6.25 -26.94
CA ARG A 786 -1.22 -6.68 -27.99
C ARG A 786 -2.23 -7.78 -27.61
N GLU A 787 -2.33 -8.16 -26.34
CA GLU A 787 -3.15 -9.30 -25.84
C GLU A 787 -3.98 -8.93 -24.60
N VAL A 788 -4.84 -7.92 -24.70
CA VAL A 788 -5.87 -7.63 -23.70
C VAL A 788 -7.18 -8.26 -24.16
N THR A 789 -7.63 -9.34 -23.52
CA THR A 789 -8.95 -9.90 -23.79
C THR A 789 -10.04 -8.89 -23.39
N VAL A 790 -11.19 -8.88 -24.08
CA VAL A 790 -12.28 -7.93 -23.80
C VAL A 790 -12.78 -8.03 -22.34
N ASN A 791 -12.62 -9.22 -21.74
CA ASN A 791 -12.92 -9.47 -20.33
C ASN A 791 -11.89 -8.79 -19.39
N ARG A 792 -10.58 -8.91 -19.66
CA ARG A 792 -9.53 -8.18 -18.91
C ARG A 792 -9.65 -6.66 -19.07
N ALA A 793 -9.99 -6.18 -20.27
CA ALA A 793 -10.25 -4.75 -20.53
C ALA A 793 -11.42 -4.23 -19.68
N PHE A 794 -12.51 -5.00 -19.60
CA PHE A 794 -13.66 -4.68 -18.74
C PHE A 794 -13.24 -4.59 -17.26
N SER A 795 -12.46 -5.54 -16.75
CA SER A 795 -11.97 -5.49 -15.36
C SER A 795 -11.09 -4.28 -15.07
N ARG A 796 -10.19 -3.92 -15.99
CA ARG A 796 -9.36 -2.71 -15.87
C ARG A 796 -10.25 -1.45 -15.77
N ARG A 797 -11.19 -1.28 -16.71
CA ARG A 797 -12.11 -0.13 -16.74
C ARG A 797 -13.07 -0.08 -15.53
N PHE A 798 -13.36 -1.22 -14.90
CA PHE A 798 -14.10 -1.28 -13.63
C PHE A 798 -13.30 -0.65 -12.48
N PHE A 799 -12.02 -0.99 -12.32
CA PHE A 799 -11.16 -0.41 -11.28
C PHE A 799 -10.85 1.07 -11.55
N GLU A 800 -10.57 1.46 -12.79
CA GLU A 800 -10.42 2.88 -13.15
C GLU A 800 -11.68 3.72 -12.84
N ALA A 801 -12.88 3.13 -13.00
CA ALA A 801 -14.12 3.80 -12.65
C ALA A 801 -14.23 4.02 -11.13
N LEU A 802 -13.71 3.10 -10.33
CA LEU A 802 -13.65 3.20 -8.87
C LEU A 802 -12.64 4.26 -8.39
N GLU A 803 -11.45 4.29 -8.97
CA GLU A 803 -10.27 5.08 -8.54
C GLU A 803 -10.31 6.57 -8.94
N ARG A 804 -11.45 7.06 -9.44
CA ARG A 804 -11.52 8.23 -10.34
C ARG A 804 -10.95 9.54 -9.78
N ASP A 805 -9.73 9.87 -10.23
CA ASP A 805 -9.20 11.24 -10.30
C ASP A 805 -8.42 11.52 -11.61
N GLN A 806 -8.66 10.70 -12.66
CA GLN A 806 -8.07 10.87 -14.00
C GLN A 806 -9.12 10.77 -15.14
N PRO A 807 -9.19 11.73 -16.07
CA PRO A 807 -10.00 11.65 -17.28
C PRO A 807 -9.18 11.39 -18.57
N GLU A 808 -9.91 11.19 -19.68
CA GLU A 808 -9.51 11.30 -21.10
C GLU A 808 -8.99 10.07 -21.89
N LEU A 809 -8.34 9.06 -21.30
CA LEU A 809 -7.79 7.92 -22.08
C LEU A 809 -8.77 6.77 -22.46
N ALA A 810 -10.09 6.97 -22.33
CA ALA A 810 -11.06 5.85 -22.38
C ALA A 810 -11.88 5.71 -23.66
N GLN A 811 -12.20 6.79 -24.39
CA GLN A 811 -13.35 6.79 -25.31
C GLN A 811 -13.16 5.94 -26.59
N ALA A 812 -11.94 5.81 -27.10
CA ALA A 812 -11.65 4.94 -28.25
C ALA A 812 -11.69 3.44 -27.89
N GLU A 813 -11.17 3.06 -26.71
CA GLU A 813 -11.25 1.66 -26.25
C GLU A 813 -12.69 1.26 -25.88
N LEU A 814 -13.48 2.18 -25.32
CA LEU A 814 -14.90 1.95 -25.02
C LEU A 814 -15.70 1.60 -26.29
N ALA A 815 -15.43 2.28 -27.41
CA ALA A 815 -16.05 1.94 -28.70
C ALA A 815 -15.62 0.54 -29.20
N ALA A 816 -14.34 0.19 -29.07
CA ALA A 816 -13.83 -1.12 -29.47
C ALA A 816 -14.43 -2.29 -28.63
N MET A 817 -14.78 -2.05 -27.36
CA MET A 817 -15.44 -3.03 -26.50
C MET A 817 -16.91 -3.30 -26.85
N ASP A 818 -17.60 -2.33 -27.47
CA ASP A 818 -18.98 -2.49 -27.93
C ASP A 818 -19.05 -3.08 -29.36
N THR A 819 -17.94 -3.09 -30.13
CA THR A 819 -17.85 -3.74 -31.46
C THR A 819 -17.34 -5.18 -31.45
N SER A 820 -16.81 -5.69 -30.33
CA SER A 820 -16.40 -7.09 -30.23
C SER A 820 -17.62 -8.00 -30.02
N GLU A 821 -17.85 -8.93 -30.95
CA GLU A 821 -18.92 -9.92 -30.82
C GLU A 821 -18.78 -10.79 -29.55
N PRO A 822 -19.89 -11.29 -28.98
CA PRO A 822 -19.80 -12.30 -27.92
C PRO A 822 -19.14 -13.55 -28.50
N MET A 823 -18.02 -13.96 -27.90
CA MET A 823 -17.31 -15.17 -28.27
C MET A 823 -18.13 -16.40 -27.84
N GLU A 824 -19.05 -16.83 -28.69
CA GLU A 824 -19.76 -18.10 -28.55
C GLU A 824 -18.88 -19.23 -29.11
N LEU A 825 -18.69 -20.27 -28.29
CA LEU A 825 -18.30 -21.63 -28.66
C LEU A 825 -17.27 -21.75 -29.80
N LEU A 826 -15.98 -21.58 -29.45
CA LEU A 826 -14.95 -22.38 -30.11
C LEU A 826 -15.01 -23.78 -29.52
N ASP A 827 -15.28 -24.76 -30.38
CA ASP A 827 -15.32 -26.19 -30.03
C ASP A 827 -13.90 -26.65 -29.62
N GLU A 828 -13.79 -27.56 -28.65
CA GLU A 828 -12.49 -28.00 -28.12
C GLU A 828 -11.77 -29.00 -29.06
N SER A 829 -12.26 -29.17 -30.30
CA SER A 829 -11.69 -30.08 -31.32
C SER A 829 -10.51 -29.51 -32.10
N ASP A 830 -10.37 -28.18 -32.21
CA ASP A 830 -9.48 -27.54 -33.20
C ASP A 830 -8.15 -27.04 -32.61
N LEU A 831 -7.79 -27.49 -31.40
CA LEU A 831 -6.52 -27.15 -30.72
C LEU A 831 -5.55 -28.32 -30.53
N ILE A 832 -5.76 -29.42 -31.24
CA ILE A 832 -4.72 -30.44 -31.47
C ILE A 832 -4.21 -30.26 -32.90
N ALA A 833 -3.21 -29.39 -33.04
CA ALA A 833 -2.29 -29.41 -34.17
C ALA A 833 -0.96 -29.94 -33.62
N ASP A 834 -0.54 -31.11 -34.11
CA ASP A 834 0.67 -31.78 -33.67
C ASP A 834 1.92 -30.99 -34.11
N ASP A 835 2.66 -30.45 -33.14
CA ASP A 835 4.06 -30.05 -33.31
C ASP A 835 4.94 -31.13 -32.63
N GLU A 836 4.96 -32.34 -33.19
CA GLU A 836 6.12 -33.22 -33.03
C GLU A 836 7.21 -32.80 -34.04
N PRO A 837 8.49 -32.73 -33.62
CA PRO A 837 9.57 -32.31 -34.50
C PRO A 837 9.86 -33.39 -35.55
N GLY A 838 9.91 -32.98 -36.82
CA GLY A 838 10.27 -33.87 -37.92
C GLY A 838 11.69 -34.43 -37.76
N ASP A 839 11.79 -35.75 -37.68
CA ASP A 839 13.04 -36.52 -37.85
C ASP A 839 13.05 -37.10 -39.27
N ASP A 840 13.67 -36.38 -40.20
CA ASP A 840 13.84 -36.81 -41.59
C ASP A 840 14.97 -37.85 -41.68
N GLY A 841 14.65 -39.15 -41.81
CA GLY A 841 15.71 -40.16 -41.90
C GLY A 841 15.31 -41.63 -42.02
N VAL A 842 14.41 -41.99 -42.95
CA VAL A 842 14.25 -43.40 -43.36
C VAL A 842 15.30 -43.73 -44.43
N ASP A 843 16.30 -44.55 -44.07
CA ASP A 843 17.08 -45.34 -45.03
C ASP A 843 16.88 -46.84 -44.74
N GLU A 844 16.17 -47.46 -45.68
CA GLU A 844 16.16 -48.88 -46.11
C GLU A 844 16.36 -50.06 -45.13
N VAL A 845 15.30 -50.91 -45.09
CA VAL A 845 15.34 -52.39 -45.27
C VAL A 845 15.98 -53.26 -44.17
N ASP A 846 15.18 -54.12 -43.52
CA ASP A 846 15.03 -55.53 -43.95
C ASP A 846 13.81 -56.24 -43.30
N ASP A 847 13.22 -57.19 -44.02
CA ASP A 847 12.16 -58.09 -43.53
C ASP A 847 12.80 -59.36 -42.94
N SER A 848 12.83 -59.52 -41.60
CA SER A 848 12.94 -60.86 -40.99
C SER A 848 12.56 -60.91 -39.50
N ASP A 849 12.11 -62.10 -39.09
CA ASP A 849 11.99 -62.61 -37.72
C ASP A 849 11.00 -61.86 -36.78
N ILE A 850 9.73 -62.26 -36.64
CA ILE A 850 9.16 -63.59 -36.32
C ILE A 850 9.64 -64.15 -34.95
N ILE A 851 8.73 -64.06 -33.97
CA ILE A 851 8.53 -64.93 -32.78
C ILE A 851 9.34 -64.68 -31.48
N ALA A 852 8.56 -64.62 -30.38
CA ALA A 852 8.86 -64.83 -28.96
C ALA A 852 9.81 -63.83 -28.24
N SER A 853 9.40 -63.25 -27.11
CA SER A 853 8.79 -63.94 -25.95
C SER A 853 7.83 -63.07 -25.13
#